data_AF-A0A3D2XDY5-F1
#
_entry.id   AF-A0A3D2XDY5-F1
#
_cell.length_a   1.000
_cell.length_b   1.000
_cell.length_c   1.000
_cell.angle_alpha   90.00
_cell.angle_beta   90.00
_cell.angle_gamma   90.00
#
_symmetry.space_group_name_H-M   'P 1'
#
loop_
_entity.id
_entity.type
_entity.pdbx_description
1 polymer ?
#
loop_
_entity_poly.entity_id
_entity_poly.type
_entity_poly.pdbx_seq_one_letter_code
_entity_poly.pdbx_strand_id
1 'polypeptide(L)'
;MEKKLRIFLTLLSIVLFSITTTAQTNYYVSASGGDNLNDGLSPATAKASIAAAVTAAASGDIIHIGAGTYVQTTTIQLNKSVTLQPQGNPGSVTIQTSGGTYLFLVTAPQVSIRNLIITKTDDSPNHNLIGVQASNFELAGCTISGQYAMTGGNVSRALEISGGLTGLNVHDNTIYNLRQPGYINNNVSGVITNNRVYGTRGWVVLSDCAVSFTGNQWGSGATANYYDIAILNAATNKYTDIAAVSAANNNANIENQHSSYGAPVLSIVYVDASYASATKNGSVRDPYNTITQAVPRVAAGGKIIVAPGTYTGNLNINKQGISLVSTGGSGVTHIQSSVVGQHTIALTSGINNVTIGAPGKGFTITGFDSNGQIETGAIYLLGSHTNIKIEGNEIVANGEHGIGSNFNTAIDNIIINQNTFSGKTFTGAEPGGCGSSTQFTAGNNVPRQLVVLGGSNTVTNSKNVTFTNNRIIGTTGGYNSASGCYQGNTQVTIDVIGAFISGNIFDGVTTTGSSLRTRGNATSVSCNTFYNRNLGEKATHIFFFDQDPLTGAVPNTIYGVLESNAFPGGGTGFIAGNIAGNAGTYFIYRDTVQATAVNAALGNTLPMANGFSGLATFVRPLFDHSVVNDADACGGTVTLETPETYSACGNTASVTKDFQGTFFPIGTTKVTWTITDINGNTDTASQYVTVIDNQPPTIEAV
;
A
#
# COMPACT_ATOMS: atom_id res chain seq x y z
N MET A 1 -32.87 -49.49 -16.58
CA MET A 1 -31.49 -49.91 -16.28
C MET A 1 -30.77 -50.58 -17.47
N GLU A 2 -31.23 -50.41 -18.72
CA GLU A 2 -30.59 -51.06 -19.91
C GLU A 2 -30.30 -50.12 -21.09
N LYS A 3 -30.26 -48.80 -20.87
CA LYS A 3 -29.86 -47.82 -21.92
C LYS A 3 -28.62 -46.98 -21.59
N LYS A 4 -27.93 -47.29 -20.49
CA LYS A 4 -26.63 -46.67 -20.13
C LYS A 4 -25.41 -47.56 -20.44
N LEU A 5 -25.59 -48.76 -21.00
CA LEU A 5 -24.50 -49.72 -21.24
C LEU A 5 -24.01 -49.77 -22.71
N ARG A 6 -24.58 -48.97 -23.64
CA ARG A 6 -24.19 -48.96 -25.06
C ARG A 6 -23.45 -47.71 -25.56
N ILE A 7 -23.08 -46.80 -24.66
CA ILE A 7 -22.18 -45.67 -24.98
C ILE A 7 -20.73 -45.95 -24.51
N PHE A 8 -20.52 -47.05 -23.78
CA PHE A 8 -19.19 -47.46 -23.32
C PHE A 8 -18.41 -48.38 -24.29
N LEU A 9 -18.98 -48.72 -25.46
CA LEU A 9 -18.41 -49.70 -26.39
C LEU A 9 -18.10 -49.15 -27.80
N THR A 10 -17.98 -47.83 -27.94
CA THR A 10 -17.56 -47.18 -29.21
C THR A 10 -16.48 -46.13 -28.97
N LEU A 11 -15.55 -46.42 -28.07
CA LEU A 11 -14.32 -45.64 -27.84
C LEU A 11 -13.10 -46.56 -27.60
N LEU A 12 -13.20 -47.80 -28.09
CA LEU A 12 -12.08 -48.76 -28.13
C LEU A 12 -11.73 -49.12 -29.57
N SER A 13 -11.65 -48.12 -30.45
CA SER A 13 -10.80 -48.19 -31.63
C SER A 13 -9.50 -47.48 -31.27
N ILE A 14 -8.76 -48.11 -30.34
CA ILE A 14 -7.35 -47.84 -30.12
C ILE A 14 -6.68 -48.07 -31.48
N VAL A 15 -6.26 -46.98 -32.12
CA VAL A 15 -5.11 -47.04 -33.01
C VAL A 15 -4.01 -47.64 -32.13
N LEU A 16 -3.66 -48.91 -32.39
CA LEU A 16 -2.43 -49.49 -31.88
C LEU A 16 -1.27 -48.67 -32.46
N PHE A 17 -1.00 -47.52 -31.86
CA PHE A 17 0.38 -47.08 -31.74
C PHE A 17 0.96 -48.01 -30.68
N SER A 18 1.76 -48.97 -31.13
CA SER A 18 2.60 -49.76 -30.27
C SER A 18 3.50 -48.80 -29.49
N ILE A 19 3.03 -48.32 -28.33
CA ILE A 19 3.91 -47.78 -27.31
C ILE A 19 4.62 -49.00 -26.76
N THR A 20 5.70 -49.39 -27.42
CA THR A 20 6.76 -50.13 -26.75
C THR A 20 7.27 -49.19 -25.66
N THR A 21 6.72 -49.32 -24.45
CA THR A 21 7.36 -48.78 -23.25
C THR A 21 8.66 -49.56 -23.09
N THR A 22 9.73 -49.12 -23.73
CA THR A 22 11.08 -49.53 -23.35
C THR A 22 11.20 -49.24 -21.86
N ALA A 23 11.53 -50.25 -21.07
CA ALA A 23 11.75 -50.08 -19.64
C ALA A 23 12.78 -48.96 -19.44
N GLN A 24 12.41 -47.96 -18.63
CA GLN A 24 13.28 -46.83 -18.33
C GLN A 24 14.57 -47.36 -17.69
N THR A 25 15.69 -47.14 -18.37
CA THR A 25 17.01 -47.61 -17.95
C THR A 25 17.73 -46.48 -17.23
N ASN A 26 18.53 -46.86 -16.22
CA ASN A 26 19.35 -45.93 -15.45
C ASN A 26 20.80 -46.00 -15.92
N TYR A 27 21.37 -44.85 -16.25
CA TYR A 27 22.79 -44.69 -16.55
C TYR A 27 23.49 -43.92 -15.44
N TYR A 28 24.74 -44.27 -15.14
CA TYR A 28 25.54 -43.67 -14.07
C TYR A 28 26.78 -42.98 -14.63
N VAL A 29 27.13 -41.82 -14.07
CA VAL A 29 28.32 -41.04 -14.43
C VAL A 29 29.17 -40.79 -13.19
N SER A 30 30.49 -40.91 -13.27
CA SER A 30 31.41 -40.65 -12.14
C SER A 30 32.64 -39.88 -12.58
N ALA A 31 32.93 -38.75 -11.92
CA ALA A 31 34.10 -37.92 -12.21
C ALA A 31 35.43 -38.56 -11.79
N SER A 32 35.43 -39.35 -10.71
CA SER A 32 36.65 -39.89 -10.09
C SER A 32 36.89 -41.38 -10.36
N GLY A 33 35.94 -42.07 -11.00
CA GLY A 33 36.03 -43.52 -11.24
C GLY A 33 35.24 -44.05 -12.44
N GLY A 34 34.76 -43.17 -13.32
CA GLY A 34 34.08 -43.60 -14.54
C GLY A 34 35.04 -43.89 -15.70
N ASP A 35 34.62 -44.74 -16.62
CA ASP A 35 35.27 -45.00 -17.92
C ASP A 35 34.20 -44.96 -19.01
N ASN A 36 34.45 -44.25 -20.12
CA ASN A 36 33.48 -44.14 -21.21
C ASN A 36 33.29 -45.46 -21.99
N LEU A 37 34.21 -46.42 -21.83
CA LEU A 37 34.08 -47.78 -22.35
C LEU A 37 33.10 -48.64 -21.53
N ASN A 38 32.80 -48.27 -20.29
CA ASN A 38 31.83 -48.99 -19.47
C ASN A 38 30.42 -48.90 -20.05
N ASP A 39 29.54 -49.85 -19.71
CA ASP A 39 28.14 -49.82 -20.14
C ASP A 39 27.32 -48.67 -19.53
N GLY A 40 27.71 -48.18 -18.35
CA GLY A 40 27.00 -47.13 -17.62
C GLY A 40 25.81 -47.64 -16.81
N LEU A 41 25.51 -48.95 -16.78
CA LEU A 41 24.26 -49.50 -16.23
C LEU A 41 24.26 -49.67 -14.71
N SER A 42 25.39 -49.44 -14.05
CA SER A 42 25.52 -49.45 -12.59
C SER A 42 26.53 -48.40 -12.11
N PRO A 43 26.52 -48.00 -10.82
CA PRO A 43 27.54 -47.12 -10.27
C PRO A 43 28.98 -47.68 -10.42
N ALA A 44 29.14 -49.00 -10.40
CA ALA A 44 30.44 -49.66 -10.57
C ALA A 44 30.94 -49.64 -12.02
N THR A 45 30.02 -49.55 -12.98
CA THR A 45 30.30 -49.46 -14.42
C THR A 45 29.94 -48.08 -14.96
N ALA A 46 30.09 -47.03 -14.16
CA ALA A 46 29.73 -45.67 -14.55
C ALA A 46 30.56 -45.16 -15.74
N LYS A 47 29.94 -44.34 -16.58
CA LYS A 47 30.61 -43.57 -17.64
C LYS A 47 31.48 -42.46 -17.03
N ALA A 48 32.56 -42.06 -17.70
CA ALA A 48 33.41 -40.95 -17.25
C ALA A 48 32.77 -39.57 -17.49
N SER A 49 31.94 -39.43 -18.53
CA SER A 49 31.31 -38.15 -18.88
C SER A 49 29.79 -38.24 -19.06
N ILE A 50 29.11 -37.11 -18.80
CA ILE A 50 27.67 -36.96 -19.02
C ILE A 50 27.34 -37.17 -20.51
N ALA A 51 28.16 -36.64 -21.42
CA ALA A 51 27.97 -36.80 -22.86
C ALA A 51 28.00 -38.28 -23.31
N ALA A 52 28.91 -39.08 -22.73
CA ALA A 52 28.99 -40.51 -23.04
C ALA A 52 27.78 -41.28 -22.52
N ALA A 53 27.24 -40.91 -21.34
CA ALA A 53 25.99 -41.48 -20.84
C ALA A 53 24.78 -41.11 -21.71
N VAL A 54 24.65 -39.85 -22.14
CA VAL A 54 23.57 -39.43 -23.06
C VAL A 54 23.64 -40.18 -24.40
N THR A 55 24.85 -40.42 -24.90
CA THR A 55 25.06 -41.16 -26.15
C THR A 55 24.65 -42.63 -26.01
N ALA A 56 24.91 -43.25 -24.86
CA ALA A 56 24.50 -44.62 -24.57
C ALA A 56 23.00 -44.77 -24.27
N ALA A 57 22.39 -43.78 -23.62
CA ALA A 57 21.00 -43.80 -23.21
C ALA A 57 20.01 -43.91 -24.38
N ALA A 58 18.85 -44.54 -24.15
CA ALA A 58 17.69 -44.51 -25.03
C ALA A 58 16.73 -43.37 -24.62
N SER A 59 15.73 -43.11 -25.46
CA SER A 59 14.68 -42.14 -25.13
C SER A 59 13.82 -42.67 -23.99
N GLY A 60 13.62 -41.86 -22.95
CA GLY A 60 12.93 -42.18 -21.70
C GLY A 60 13.86 -42.43 -20.51
N ASP A 61 15.17 -42.59 -20.73
CA ASP A 61 16.13 -43.01 -19.70
C ASP A 61 16.52 -41.89 -18.72
N ILE A 62 17.05 -42.30 -17.56
CA ILE A 62 17.55 -41.40 -16.51
C ILE A 62 19.07 -41.54 -16.40
N ILE A 63 19.77 -40.41 -16.32
CA ILE A 63 21.20 -40.32 -16.09
C ILE A 63 21.44 -39.78 -14.69
N HIS A 64 21.95 -40.64 -13.81
CA HIS A 64 22.35 -40.36 -12.45
C HIS A 64 23.81 -39.93 -12.41
N ILE A 65 24.06 -38.68 -12.03
CA ILE A 65 25.40 -38.09 -12.00
C ILE A 65 25.94 -38.21 -10.57
N GLY A 66 27.05 -38.93 -10.41
CA GLY A 66 27.74 -39.09 -9.13
C GLY A 66 28.22 -37.74 -8.60
N ALA A 67 28.36 -37.65 -7.27
CA ALA A 67 28.81 -36.42 -6.62
C ALA A 67 30.20 -35.98 -7.13
N GLY A 68 30.39 -34.67 -7.32
CA GLY A 68 31.66 -34.12 -7.75
C GLY A 68 31.54 -32.91 -8.67
N THR A 69 32.70 -32.44 -9.13
CA THR A 69 32.84 -31.33 -10.07
C THR A 69 33.18 -31.86 -11.45
N TYR A 70 32.37 -31.52 -12.44
CA TYR A 70 32.52 -31.89 -13.85
C TYR A 70 32.86 -30.63 -14.65
N VAL A 71 34.07 -30.57 -15.20
CA VAL A 71 34.49 -29.47 -16.07
C VAL A 71 34.08 -29.80 -17.50
N GLN A 72 33.18 -29.01 -18.07
CA GLN A 72 32.59 -29.23 -19.39
C GLN A 72 32.80 -27.99 -20.27
N THR A 73 33.64 -28.14 -21.30
CA THR A 73 33.98 -27.05 -22.25
C THR A 73 33.41 -27.26 -23.65
N THR A 74 32.73 -28.38 -23.89
CA THR A 74 32.04 -28.70 -25.14
C THR A 74 30.54 -28.91 -24.91
N THR A 75 29.72 -28.66 -25.93
CA THR A 75 28.27 -28.84 -25.83
C THR A 75 27.89 -30.30 -25.64
N ILE A 76 27.03 -30.56 -24.65
CA ILE A 76 26.34 -31.83 -24.48
C ILE A 76 25.04 -31.78 -25.28
N GLN A 77 24.93 -32.61 -26.30
CA GLN A 77 23.75 -32.73 -27.14
C GLN A 77 22.69 -33.59 -26.44
N LEU A 78 21.56 -32.97 -26.08
CA LEU A 78 20.38 -33.65 -25.52
C LEU A 78 19.37 -33.89 -26.64
N ASN A 79 19.71 -34.86 -27.49
CA ASN A 79 18.96 -35.24 -28.71
C ASN A 79 18.06 -36.48 -28.51
N LYS A 80 17.86 -36.89 -27.25
CA LYS A 80 16.93 -37.94 -26.82
C LYS A 80 16.15 -37.44 -25.62
N SER A 81 14.93 -37.93 -25.38
CA SER A 81 14.20 -37.61 -24.15
C SER A 81 14.94 -38.26 -22.98
N VAL A 82 15.62 -37.47 -22.15
CA VAL A 82 16.40 -37.99 -21.01
C VAL A 82 16.21 -37.10 -19.79
N THR A 83 16.34 -37.70 -18.61
CA THR A 83 16.39 -36.95 -17.34
C THR A 83 17.82 -36.94 -16.81
N LEU A 84 18.39 -35.75 -16.59
CA LEU A 84 19.67 -35.58 -15.89
C LEU A 84 19.39 -35.21 -14.42
N GLN A 85 19.98 -35.97 -13.48
CA GLN A 85 19.84 -35.70 -12.06
C GLN A 85 21.04 -36.21 -11.25
N PRO A 86 21.29 -35.71 -10.03
CA PRO A 86 22.25 -36.31 -9.12
C PRO A 86 21.87 -37.76 -8.76
N GLN A 87 22.88 -38.62 -8.61
CA GLN A 87 22.71 -39.94 -8.01
C GLN A 87 22.36 -39.85 -6.52
N GLY A 88 22.88 -38.82 -5.84
CA GLY A 88 22.69 -38.57 -4.41
C GLY A 88 21.81 -37.35 -4.13
N ASN A 89 22.11 -36.66 -3.04
CA ASN A 89 21.33 -35.48 -2.62
C ASN A 89 21.44 -34.33 -3.63
N PRO A 90 20.40 -33.48 -3.76
CA PRO A 90 20.48 -32.20 -4.47
C PRO A 90 21.72 -31.39 -4.06
N GLY A 91 22.35 -30.73 -5.03
CA GLY A 91 23.55 -29.91 -4.79
C GLY A 91 24.87 -30.68 -4.69
N SER A 92 24.86 -32.01 -4.82
CA SER A 92 26.09 -32.82 -4.81
C SER A 92 26.88 -32.81 -6.13
N VAL A 93 26.28 -32.30 -7.21
CA VAL A 93 26.86 -32.28 -8.56
C VAL A 93 27.05 -30.85 -9.02
N THR A 94 28.29 -30.48 -9.29
CA THR A 94 28.65 -29.18 -9.89
C THR A 94 29.17 -29.39 -11.31
N ILE A 95 28.59 -28.69 -12.28
CA ILE A 95 29.08 -28.63 -13.66
C ILE A 95 29.67 -27.24 -13.88
N GLN A 96 30.99 -27.19 -14.09
CA GLN A 96 31.71 -25.96 -14.41
C GLN A 96 31.88 -25.84 -15.92
N THR A 97 31.62 -24.67 -16.47
CA THR A 97 31.79 -24.40 -17.89
C THR A 97 32.37 -23.02 -18.14
N SER A 98 33.10 -22.88 -19.25
CA SER A 98 33.73 -21.66 -19.73
C SER A 98 33.83 -21.73 -21.25
N GLY A 99 34.01 -20.60 -21.93
CA GLY A 99 34.13 -20.56 -23.39
C GLY A 99 32.82 -20.19 -24.09
N GLY A 100 32.50 -20.82 -25.23
CA GLY A 100 31.41 -20.46 -26.14
C GLY A 100 30.36 -21.54 -26.41
N THR A 101 29.30 -21.18 -27.17
CA THR A 101 28.07 -21.96 -27.45
C THR A 101 27.35 -22.48 -26.19
N TYR A 102 26.48 -23.51 -26.29
CA TYR A 102 25.71 -24.01 -25.16
C TYR A 102 26.47 -25.06 -24.35
N LEU A 103 26.27 -25.10 -23.03
CA LEU A 103 26.61 -26.27 -22.22
C LEU A 103 25.69 -27.45 -22.59
N PHE A 104 24.39 -27.22 -22.60
CA PHE A 104 23.37 -28.19 -23.03
C PHE A 104 22.60 -27.66 -24.23
N LEU A 105 22.54 -28.44 -25.31
CA LEU A 105 21.67 -28.16 -26.45
C LEU A 105 20.55 -29.19 -26.49
N VAL A 106 19.32 -28.75 -26.17
CA VAL A 106 18.11 -29.58 -26.12
C VAL A 106 17.41 -29.56 -27.47
N THR A 107 17.48 -30.69 -28.17
CA THR A 107 16.86 -30.88 -29.49
C THR A 107 15.81 -31.98 -29.52
N ALA A 108 15.67 -32.75 -28.43
CA ALA A 108 14.59 -33.71 -28.25
C ALA A 108 13.56 -33.24 -27.22
N PRO A 109 12.28 -33.63 -27.39
CA PRO A 109 11.25 -33.28 -26.42
C PRO A 109 11.43 -34.07 -25.11
N GLN A 110 10.76 -33.64 -24.05
CA GLN A 110 10.73 -34.35 -22.76
C GLN A 110 12.13 -34.55 -22.11
N VAL A 111 13.02 -33.58 -22.32
CA VAL A 111 14.29 -33.51 -21.61
C VAL A 111 14.07 -32.81 -20.27
N SER A 112 14.60 -33.40 -19.19
CA SER A 112 14.53 -32.83 -17.84
C SER A 112 15.94 -32.66 -17.26
N ILE A 113 16.23 -31.49 -16.69
CA ILE A 113 17.47 -31.20 -15.97
C ILE A 113 17.10 -30.83 -14.53
N ARG A 114 17.57 -31.62 -13.55
CA ARG A 114 17.10 -31.52 -12.17
C ARG A 114 18.23 -31.43 -11.15
N ASN A 115 18.09 -30.55 -10.17
CA ASN A 115 18.90 -30.52 -8.94
C ASN A 115 20.43 -30.40 -9.15
N LEU A 116 20.86 -29.85 -10.28
CA LEU A 116 22.27 -29.63 -10.61
C LEU A 116 22.74 -28.24 -10.21
N ILE A 117 24.02 -28.11 -9.87
CA ILE A 117 24.70 -26.82 -9.79
C ILE A 117 25.43 -26.61 -11.11
N ILE A 118 25.13 -25.53 -11.83
CA ILE A 118 25.77 -25.15 -13.08
C ILE A 118 26.45 -23.80 -12.89
N THR A 119 27.76 -23.74 -13.08
CA THR A 119 28.54 -22.52 -12.89
C THR A 119 29.31 -22.18 -14.16
N LYS A 120 28.98 -21.03 -14.75
CA LYS A 120 29.80 -20.38 -15.75
C LYS A 120 30.96 -19.68 -15.03
N THR A 121 32.19 -20.12 -15.27
CA THR A 121 33.37 -19.65 -14.52
C THR A 121 34.02 -18.41 -15.12
N ASP A 122 33.59 -17.97 -16.31
CA ASP A 122 34.10 -16.80 -17.02
C ASP A 122 33.00 -15.77 -17.35
N ASP A 123 33.40 -14.57 -17.77
CA ASP A 123 32.51 -13.51 -18.30
C ASP A 123 32.57 -13.42 -19.84
N SER A 124 32.89 -14.54 -20.52
CA SER A 124 32.89 -14.58 -21.99
C SER A 124 31.52 -14.17 -22.55
N PRO A 125 31.46 -13.32 -23.59
CA PRO A 125 30.20 -12.97 -24.25
C PRO A 125 29.68 -14.17 -25.07
N ASN A 126 28.36 -14.20 -25.29
CA ASN A 126 27.66 -15.14 -26.18
C ASN A 126 27.69 -16.62 -25.74
N HIS A 127 27.82 -16.88 -24.44
CA HIS A 127 27.70 -18.22 -23.87
C HIS A 127 26.41 -18.32 -23.05
N ASN A 128 25.37 -18.83 -23.69
CA ASN A 128 24.11 -19.21 -23.06
C ASN A 128 24.26 -20.67 -22.58
N LEU A 129 23.83 -21.02 -21.37
CA LEU A 129 24.13 -22.33 -20.80
C LEU A 129 23.24 -23.44 -21.38
N ILE A 130 21.94 -23.19 -21.53
CA ILE A 130 20.97 -24.18 -21.99
C ILE A 130 20.21 -23.61 -23.19
N GLY A 131 20.43 -24.17 -24.37
CA GLY A 131 19.66 -23.88 -25.58
C GLY A 131 18.49 -24.84 -25.71
N VAL A 132 17.26 -24.35 -25.70
CA VAL A 132 16.03 -25.15 -25.74
C VAL A 132 15.35 -24.99 -27.09
N GLN A 133 15.31 -26.08 -27.86
CA GLN A 133 14.76 -26.15 -29.22
C GLN A 133 13.71 -27.25 -29.41
N ALA A 134 13.21 -27.83 -28.31
CA ALA A 134 12.18 -28.87 -28.32
C ALA A 134 11.20 -28.73 -27.15
N SER A 135 9.95 -29.16 -27.38
CA SER A 135 8.83 -29.04 -26.43
C SER A 135 8.96 -29.94 -25.20
N ASN A 136 8.19 -29.65 -24.16
CA ASN A 136 8.14 -30.40 -22.89
C ASN A 136 9.49 -30.44 -22.17
N PHE A 137 10.28 -29.36 -22.25
CA PHE A 137 11.53 -29.22 -21.51
C PHE A 137 11.25 -28.84 -20.05
N GLU A 138 11.92 -29.51 -19.12
CA GLU A 138 11.87 -29.21 -17.69
C GLU A 138 13.24 -28.80 -17.14
N LEU A 139 13.27 -27.72 -16.37
CA LEU A 139 14.38 -27.32 -15.52
C LEU A 139 13.88 -27.15 -14.09
N ALA A 140 14.32 -28.02 -13.18
CA ALA A 140 13.79 -28.08 -11.82
C ALA A 140 14.90 -28.09 -10.75
N GLY A 141 14.76 -27.27 -9.71
CA GLY A 141 15.64 -27.36 -8.51
C GLY A 141 17.12 -27.07 -8.75
N CYS A 142 17.49 -26.51 -9.90
CA CYS A 142 18.88 -26.25 -10.26
C CYS A 142 19.38 -24.93 -9.66
N THR A 143 20.67 -24.85 -9.37
CA THR A 143 21.36 -23.60 -9.08
C THR A 143 22.24 -23.23 -10.26
N ILE A 144 21.96 -22.11 -10.93
CA ILE A 144 22.67 -21.69 -12.14
C ILE A 144 23.29 -20.31 -11.91
N SER A 145 24.60 -20.22 -12.13
CA SER A 145 25.38 -19.02 -11.81
C SER A 145 26.38 -18.65 -12.90
N GLY A 146 26.76 -17.38 -12.94
CA GLY A 146 27.84 -16.88 -13.80
C GLY A 146 28.67 -15.78 -13.16
N GLN A 147 29.44 -15.08 -13.99
CA GLN A 147 30.32 -13.97 -13.61
C GLN A 147 29.86 -12.62 -14.20
N TYR A 148 28.60 -12.49 -14.61
CA TYR A 148 28.09 -11.25 -15.20
C TYR A 148 28.13 -10.10 -14.19
N ALA A 149 28.73 -8.98 -14.60
CA ALA A 149 28.64 -7.71 -13.89
C ALA A 149 27.54 -6.84 -14.52
N MET A 150 26.69 -6.22 -13.70
CA MET A 150 25.54 -5.38 -14.13
C MET A 150 25.90 -4.23 -15.10
N THR A 151 27.11 -3.70 -14.99
CA THR A 151 27.64 -2.64 -15.84
C THR A 151 28.22 -3.17 -17.16
N GLY A 152 28.42 -4.48 -17.26
CA GLY A 152 28.99 -5.15 -18.42
C GLY A 152 28.03 -5.25 -19.60
N GLY A 153 28.59 -5.13 -20.80
CA GLY A 153 27.87 -5.32 -22.08
C GLY A 153 27.69 -6.78 -22.48
N ASN A 154 28.41 -7.71 -21.83
CA ASN A 154 28.41 -9.12 -22.17
C ASN A 154 27.03 -9.77 -21.99
N VAL A 155 26.70 -10.67 -22.91
CA VAL A 155 25.43 -11.39 -22.92
C VAL A 155 25.69 -12.87 -22.64
N SER A 156 25.21 -13.33 -21.48
CA SER A 156 25.24 -14.73 -21.05
C SER A 156 23.91 -15.08 -20.38
N ARG A 157 23.32 -16.22 -20.73
CA ARG A 157 21.99 -16.60 -20.24
C ARG A 157 22.00 -17.96 -19.60
N ALA A 158 21.13 -18.21 -18.63
CA ALA A 158 20.88 -19.59 -18.22
C ALA A 158 20.11 -20.33 -19.32
N LEU A 159 19.05 -19.72 -19.86
CA LEU A 159 18.20 -20.30 -20.89
C LEU A 159 18.12 -19.43 -22.15
N GLU A 160 18.17 -20.05 -23.32
CA GLU A 160 17.73 -19.47 -24.59
C GLU A 160 16.70 -20.40 -25.22
N ILE A 161 15.46 -19.92 -25.37
CA ILE A 161 14.31 -20.74 -25.71
C ILE A 161 13.67 -20.15 -26.97
N SER A 162 13.52 -20.98 -28.01
CA SER A 162 12.96 -20.55 -29.28
C SER A 162 12.28 -21.70 -30.02
N GLY A 163 11.39 -21.37 -30.97
CA GLY A 163 10.89 -22.32 -31.96
C GLY A 163 9.43 -22.77 -31.78
N GLY A 164 8.55 -21.97 -31.19
CA GLY A 164 7.12 -22.33 -31.09
C GLY A 164 6.85 -23.47 -30.10
N LEU A 165 7.74 -23.66 -29.13
CA LEU A 165 7.73 -24.81 -28.23
C LEU A 165 6.57 -24.73 -27.24
N THR A 166 6.03 -25.89 -26.87
CA THR A 166 4.97 -26.02 -25.87
C THR A 166 5.46 -26.80 -24.66
N GLY A 167 4.81 -26.61 -23.51
CA GLY A 167 5.11 -27.38 -22.30
C GLY A 167 6.44 -27.03 -21.64
N LEU A 168 6.94 -25.80 -21.79
CA LEU A 168 8.08 -25.32 -21.00
C LEU A 168 7.72 -25.38 -19.50
N ASN A 169 8.57 -26.01 -18.68
CA ASN A 169 8.38 -26.07 -17.23
C ASN A 169 9.68 -25.69 -16.51
N VAL A 170 9.75 -24.48 -15.94
CA VAL A 170 10.96 -24.01 -15.24
C VAL A 170 10.61 -23.63 -13.82
N HIS A 171 11.05 -24.42 -12.84
CA HIS A 171 10.61 -24.21 -11.47
C HIS A 171 11.63 -24.51 -10.38
N ASP A 172 11.46 -23.84 -9.24
CA ASP A 172 12.26 -24.04 -8.02
C ASP A 172 13.77 -23.86 -8.23
N ASN A 173 14.19 -23.12 -9.26
CA ASN A 173 15.61 -22.89 -9.55
C ASN A 173 16.11 -21.62 -8.85
N THR A 174 17.41 -21.58 -8.57
CA THR A 174 18.12 -20.36 -8.17
C THR A 174 19.02 -19.92 -9.32
N ILE A 175 18.81 -18.73 -9.88
CA ILE A 175 19.56 -18.22 -11.04
C ILE A 175 20.14 -16.84 -10.74
N TYR A 176 21.45 -16.67 -10.87
CA TYR A 176 22.09 -15.40 -10.53
C TYR A 176 23.40 -15.11 -11.27
N ASN A 177 23.81 -13.83 -11.26
CA ASN A 177 25.07 -13.35 -11.87
C ASN A 177 25.25 -13.80 -13.33
N LEU A 178 24.15 -13.85 -14.08
CA LEU A 178 24.10 -14.00 -15.52
C LEU A 178 23.42 -12.77 -16.10
N ARG A 179 23.64 -12.45 -17.38
CA ARG A 179 22.96 -11.31 -18.01
C ARG A 179 21.45 -11.47 -17.87
N GLN A 180 20.91 -12.66 -18.14
CA GLN A 180 19.48 -12.99 -18.03
C GLN A 180 19.29 -14.45 -17.54
N PRO A 181 18.26 -14.74 -16.73
CA PRO A 181 17.84 -16.11 -16.46
C PRO A 181 17.30 -16.81 -17.72
N GLY A 182 16.65 -16.09 -18.63
CA GLY A 182 16.15 -16.67 -19.86
C GLY A 182 15.73 -15.66 -20.90
N TYR A 183 15.86 -16.05 -22.17
CA TYR A 183 15.27 -15.35 -23.31
C TYR A 183 14.26 -16.28 -24.00
N ILE A 184 12.99 -15.88 -23.99
CA ILE A 184 11.85 -16.69 -24.44
C ILE A 184 11.23 -16.02 -25.66
N ASN A 185 11.31 -16.71 -26.80
CA ASN A 185 10.93 -16.15 -28.09
C ASN A 185 10.12 -17.14 -28.93
N ASN A 186 9.40 -16.62 -29.94
CA ASN A 186 8.70 -17.35 -30.98
C ASN A 186 7.53 -18.17 -30.42
N ASN A 187 6.49 -17.53 -29.89
CA ASN A 187 5.22 -18.19 -29.51
C ASN A 187 5.33 -19.37 -28.52
N VAL A 188 6.32 -19.37 -27.63
CA VAL A 188 6.50 -20.43 -26.63
C VAL A 188 5.34 -20.44 -25.62
N SER A 189 4.95 -21.63 -25.14
CA SER A 189 3.98 -21.78 -24.04
C SER A 189 4.50 -22.66 -22.91
N GLY A 190 4.09 -22.35 -21.67
CA GLY A 190 4.50 -23.08 -20.49
C GLY A 190 4.38 -22.29 -19.19
N VAL A 191 5.14 -22.68 -18.17
CA VAL A 191 5.10 -22.11 -16.83
C VAL A 191 6.52 -21.86 -16.29
N ILE A 192 6.67 -20.75 -15.56
CA ILE A 192 7.89 -20.38 -14.83
C ILE A 192 7.49 -20.07 -13.39
N THR A 193 7.81 -20.97 -12.46
CA THR A 193 7.26 -20.90 -11.10
C THR A 193 8.30 -21.02 -10.01
N ASN A 194 8.13 -20.27 -8.91
CA ASN A 194 8.95 -20.42 -7.69
C ASN A 194 10.48 -20.32 -7.89
N ASN A 195 10.96 -19.67 -8.95
CA ASN A 195 12.39 -19.47 -9.15
C ASN A 195 12.87 -18.28 -8.33
N ARG A 196 14.09 -18.37 -7.80
CA ARG A 196 14.81 -17.28 -7.15
C ARG A 196 15.79 -16.65 -8.15
N VAL A 197 15.54 -15.42 -8.58
CA VAL A 197 16.39 -14.71 -9.55
C VAL A 197 16.94 -13.41 -8.97
N TYR A 198 18.25 -13.22 -9.02
CA TYR A 198 18.90 -11.99 -8.54
C TYR A 198 20.22 -11.72 -9.27
N GLY A 199 20.69 -10.47 -9.24
CA GLY A 199 21.95 -10.13 -9.92
C GLY A 199 21.88 -10.28 -11.45
N THR A 200 20.69 -10.15 -12.05
CA THR A 200 20.48 -10.28 -13.51
C THR A 200 19.74 -9.06 -14.09
N ARG A 201 19.58 -8.99 -15.42
CA ARG A 201 18.66 -8.03 -16.06
C ARG A 201 17.23 -8.55 -16.23
N GLY A 202 16.88 -9.64 -15.54
CA GLY A 202 15.53 -10.21 -15.54
C GLY A 202 15.25 -11.15 -16.70
N TRP A 203 14.14 -11.88 -16.56
CA TRP A 203 13.60 -12.69 -17.64
C TRP A 203 13.28 -11.81 -18.84
N VAL A 204 13.52 -12.33 -20.04
CA VAL A 204 13.04 -11.71 -21.28
C VAL A 204 12.06 -12.64 -21.94
N VAL A 205 10.87 -12.10 -22.25
CA VAL A 205 9.80 -12.83 -22.91
C VAL A 205 9.18 -11.95 -23.99
N LEU A 206 8.97 -12.49 -25.18
CA LEU A 206 8.17 -11.80 -26.19
C LEU A 206 6.69 -11.86 -25.82
N SER A 207 5.96 -10.80 -26.13
CA SER A 207 4.56 -10.64 -25.75
C SER A 207 3.60 -11.67 -26.40
N ASP A 208 4.04 -12.36 -27.46
CA ASP A 208 3.30 -13.43 -28.13
C ASP A 208 3.46 -14.81 -27.45
N CYS A 209 4.37 -14.93 -26.49
CA CYS A 209 4.58 -16.16 -25.73
C CYS A 209 3.52 -16.32 -24.65
N ALA A 210 2.92 -17.51 -24.56
CA ALA A 210 1.92 -17.89 -23.55
C ALA A 210 2.59 -18.57 -22.34
N VAL A 211 3.53 -17.87 -21.71
CA VAL A 211 4.23 -18.35 -20.51
C VAL A 211 3.64 -17.68 -19.27
N SER A 212 3.18 -18.47 -18.30
CA SER A 212 2.74 -17.93 -17.02
C SER A 212 3.89 -17.85 -16.03
N PHE A 213 3.94 -16.75 -15.27
CA PHE A 213 4.88 -16.58 -14.16
C PHE A 213 4.10 -16.57 -12.85
N THR A 214 4.49 -17.38 -11.87
CA THR A 214 3.88 -17.35 -10.52
C THR A 214 4.90 -17.67 -9.42
N GLY A 215 4.77 -17.05 -8.25
CA GLY A 215 5.56 -17.39 -7.05
C GLY A 215 7.06 -17.10 -7.13
N ASN A 216 7.57 -16.53 -8.22
CA ASN A 216 9.00 -16.21 -8.37
C ASN A 216 9.46 -15.13 -7.38
N GLN A 217 10.74 -15.19 -6.98
CA GLN A 217 11.34 -14.34 -5.95
C GLN A 217 12.56 -13.58 -6.49
N TRP A 218 12.72 -12.33 -6.04
CA TRP A 218 13.63 -11.37 -6.69
C TRP A 218 14.72 -10.83 -5.77
N GLY A 219 15.84 -10.41 -6.37
CA GLY A 219 16.94 -9.76 -5.65
C GLY A 219 16.50 -8.44 -5.03
N SER A 220 17.17 -8.03 -3.95
CA SER A 220 16.96 -6.71 -3.33
C SER A 220 18.30 -6.02 -3.04
N GLY A 221 18.27 -4.70 -2.82
CA GLY A 221 19.46 -3.90 -2.57
C GLY A 221 20.53 -4.10 -3.65
N ALA A 222 21.77 -4.38 -3.24
CA ALA A 222 22.89 -4.61 -4.16
C ALA A 222 22.64 -5.76 -5.16
N THR A 223 21.83 -6.75 -4.79
CA THR A 223 21.50 -7.92 -5.61
C THR A 223 20.24 -7.76 -6.47
N ALA A 224 19.57 -6.60 -6.41
CA ALA A 224 18.36 -6.36 -7.19
C ALA A 224 18.60 -6.58 -8.68
N ASN A 225 17.63 -7.20 -9.38
CA ASN A 225 17.67 -7.26 -10.82
C ASN A 225 17.49 -5.85 -11.41
N TYR A 226 17.82 -5.68 -12.69
CA TYR A 226 17.52 -4.42 -13.38
C TYR A 226 16.01 -4.27 -13.60
N TYR A 227 15.43 -5.30 -14.19
CA TYR A 227 14.01 -5.63 -14.18
C TYR A 227 13.91 -7.08 -13.73
N ASP A 228 12.78 -7.49 -13.18
CA ASP A 228 12.54 -8.90 -12.86
C ASP A 228 12.05 -9.67 -14.09
N ILE A 229 11.18 -9.03 -14.86
CA ILE A 229 10.64 -9.52 -16.13
C ILE A 229 10.60 -8.35 -17.12
N ALA A 230 11.11 -8.55 -18.32
CA ALA A 230 10.99 -7.62 -19.44
C ALA A 230 10.19 -8.30 -20.57
N ILE A 231 9.06 -7.70 -20.90
CA ILE A 231 8.18 -8.12 -21.99
C ILE A 231 8.53 -7.30 -23.23
N LEU A 232 9.02 -7.97 -24.26
CA LEU A 232 9.38 -7.35 -25.53
C LEU A 232 8.22 -7.38 -26.52
N ASN A 233 8.22 -6.41 -27.43
CA ASN A 233 7.19 -6.25 -28.42
C ASN A 233 7.14 -7.40 -29.43
N ALA A 234 5.94 -7.92 -29.71
CA ALA A 234 5.65 -8.87 -30.78
C ALA A 234 4.31 -8.50 -31.45
N ALA A 235 3.84 -9.29 -32.41
CA ALA A 235 2.60 -8.96 -33.14
C ALA A 235 1.33 -9.08 -32.27
N THR A 236 1.36 -9.90 -31.23
CA THR A 236 0.26 -10.08 -30.27
C THR A 236 0.75 -9.83 -28.86
N ASN A 237 -0.14 -9.37 -27.98
CA ASN A 237 0.16 -9.18 -26.57
C ASN A 237 -0.72 -10.06 -25.69
N LYS A 238 -0.09 -11.05 -25.05
CA LYS A 238 -0.70 -11.94 -24.05
C LYS A 238 -0.54 -11.44 -22.61
N TYR A 239 0.25 -10.39 -22.39
CA TYR A 239 0.50 -9.79 -21.08
C TYR A 239 -0.26 -8.47 -20.97
N THR A 240 -1.59 -8.55 -20.86
CA THR A 240 -2.46 -7.36 -20.87
C THR A 240 -2.58 -6.66 -19.51
N ASP A 241 -2.42 -7.42 -18.42
CA ASP A 241 -2.46 -6.94 -17.04
C ASP A 241 -1.15 -7.29 -16.32
N ILE A 242 -0.13 -6.46 -16.52
CA ILE A 242 1.18 -6.68 -15.90
C ILE A 242 1.18 -6.39 -14.39
N ALA A 243 0.17 -5.68 -13.87
CA ALA A 243 0.03 -5.47 -12.43
C ALA A 243 -0.37 -6.77 -11.73
N ALA A 244 -1.30 -7.53 -12.31
CA ALA A 244 -1.66 -8.86 -11.82
C ALA A 244 -0.48 -9.85 -11.89
N VAL A 245 0.28 -9.84 -13.00
CA VAL A 245 1.49 -10.68 -13.12
C VAL A 245 2.54 -10.28 -12.07
N SER A 246 2.72 -8.98 -11.84
CA SER A 246 3.63 -8.49 -10.79
C SER A 246 3.21 -8.99 -9.40
N ALA A 247 1.93 -8.85 -9.05
CA ALA A 247 1.39 -9.30 -7.76
C ALA A 247 1.54 -10.81 -7.55
N ALA A 248 1.27 -11.62 -8.58
CA ALA A 248 1.43 -13.08 -8.55
C ALA A 248 2.89 -13.54 -8.38
N ASN A 249 3.84 -12.64 -8.55
CA ASN A 249 5.28 -12.89 -8.45
C ASN A 249 5.92 -11.99 -7.41
N ASN A 250 5.33 -11.91 -6.21
CA ASN A 250 5.92 -11.18 -5.07
C ASN A 250 6.27 -9.71 -5.38
N ASN A 251 5.40 -9.03 -6.14
CA ASN A 251 5.58 -7.65 -6.61
C ASN A 251 6.79 -7.49 -7.55
N ALA A 252 6.92 -8.37 -8.55
CA ALA A 252 7.97 -8.29 -9.56
C ALA A 252 7.98 -6.91 -10.27
N ASN A 253 9.17 -6.34 -10.46
CA ASN A 253 9.34 -5.17 -11.32
C ASN A 253 9.32 -5.60 -12.79
N ILE A 254 8.20 -5.37 -13.46
CA ILE A 254 7.95 -5.81 -14.83
C ILE A 254 7.99 -4.60 -15.76
N GLU A 255 8.84 -4.64 -16.77
CA GLU A 255 8.80 -3.70 -17.89
C GLU A 255 8.04 -4.30 -19.06
N ASN A 256 7.08 -3.55 -19.61
CA ASN A 256 6.39 -3.90 -20.84
C ASN A 256 6.72 -2.89 -21.93
N GLN A 257 7.37 -3.36 -23.00
CA GLN A 257 7.78 -2.57 -24.16
C GLN A 257 6.86 -2.78 -25.37
N HIS A 258 5.70 -3.42 -25.20
CA HIS A 258 4.79 -3.70 -26.31
C HIS A 258 4.14 -2.42 -26.86
N SER A 259 4.13 -2.27 -28.19
CA SER A 259 3.74 -1.02 -28.86
C SER A 259 2.27 -0.66 -28.71
N SER A 260 1.38 -1.62 -28.42
CA SER A 260 -0.04 -1.33 -28.14
C SER A 260 -0.26 -0.48 -26.88
N TYR A 261 0.74 -0.36 -26.00
CA TYR A 261 0.70 0.54 -24.84
C TYR A 261 1.29 1.93 -25.13
N GLY A 262 1.72 2.19 -26.36
CA GLY A 262 2.48 3.38 -26.71
C GLY A 262 3.90 3.31 -26.15
N ALA A 263 4.26 4.25 -25.27
CA ALA A 263 5.57 4.24 -24.61
C ALA A 263 5.67 3.07 -23.62
N PRO A 264 6.88 2.51 -23.37
CA PRO A 264 7.06 1.43 -22.42
C PRO A 264 6.48 1.77 -21.04
N VAL A 265 5.87 0.81 -20.37
CA VAL A 265 5.32 0.97 -18.99
C VAL A 265 5.95 -0.01 -17.99
N LEU A 266 5.88 0.32 -16.70
CA LEU A 266 6.35 -0.52 -15.59
C LEU A 266 5.21 -0.89 -14.65
N SER A 267 5.23 -2.12 -14.11
CA SER A 267 4.33 -2.52 -13.01
C SER A 267 4.61 -1.73 -11.73
N ILE A 268 5.88 -1.37 -11.50
CA ILE A 268 6.34 -0.59 -10.35
C ILE A 268 7.33 0.47 -10.83
N VAL A 269 7.06 1.74 -10.52
CA VAL A 269 7.95 2.86 -10.81
C VAL A 269 8.54 3.40 -9.50
N TYR A 270 9.85 3.58 -9.47
CA TYR A 270 10.56 4.13 -8.31
C TYR A 270 10.90 5.60 -8.53
N VAL A 271 10.75 6.38 -7.46
CA VAL A 271 11.02 7.81 -7.44
C VAL A 271 11.88 8.18 -6.23
N ASP A 272 12.98 8.88 -6.45
CA ASP A 272 13.93 9.34 -5.44
C ASP A 272 14.47 10.72 -5.85
N ALA A 273 14.10 11.75 -5.08
CA ALA A 273 14.50 13.14 -5.37
C ALA A 273 16.02 13.33 -5.28
N SER A 274 16.72 12.51 -4.50
CA SER A 274 18.17 12.56 -4.33
C SER A 274 18.93 11.90 -5.48
N TYR A 275 18.25 11.15 -6.34
CA TYR A 275 18.90 10.40 -7.41
C TYR A 275 19.41 11.31 -8.54
N ALA A 276 20.74 11.43 -8.59
CA ALA A 276 21.47 12.26 -9.53
C ALA A 276 22.16 11.40 -10.61
N SER A 277 21.38 10.81 -11.53
CA SER A 277 21.90 10.18 -12.75
C SER A 277 21.30 10.81 -14.01
N ALA A 278 22.07 10.79 -15.10
CA ALA A 278 21.60 11.16 -16.43
C ALA A 278 20.63 10.12 -17.02
N THR A 279 20.72 8.86 -16.59
CA THR A 279 19.87 7.76 -17.05
C THR A 279 18.79 7.49 -16.03
N LYS A 280 17.55 7.90 -16.32
CA LYS A 280 16.38 7.66 -15.46
C LYS A 280 15.31 6.95 -16.27
N ASN A 281 14.90 5.77 -15.83
CA ASN A 281 13.85 4.98 -16.49
C ASN A 281 12.73 4.52 -15.55
N GLY A 282 12.83 4.88 -14.26
CA GLY A 282 11.86 4.53 -13.23
C GLY A 282 12.05 3.13 -12.63
N SER A 283 13.10 2.40 -13.01
CA SER A 283 13.46 1.12 -12.38
C SER A 283 14.02 1.34 -10.97
N VAL A 284 14.15 0.25 -10.20
CA VAL A 284 14.75 0.31 -8.86
C VAL A 284 16.22 0.77 -8.87
N ARG A 285 16.92 0.55 -9.99
CA ARG A 285 18.33 0.93 -10.17
C ARG A 285 18.48 2.34 -10.73
N ASP A 286 17.50 2.83 -11.47
CA ASP A 286 17.51 4.14 -12.12
C ASP A 286 16.16 4.88 -11.90
N PRO A 287 15.84 5.22 -10.64
CA PRO A 287 14.56 5.85 -10.30
C PRO A 287 14.42 7.24 -10.94
N TYR A 288 13.17 7.70 -11.09
CA TYR A 288 12.92 9.09 -11.45
C TYR A 288 13.18 10.02 -10.28
N ASN A 289 13.44 11.30 -10.55
CA ASN A 289 13.59 12.30 -9.49
C ASN A 289 12.28 13.05 -9.19
N THR A 290 11.28 12.97 -10.08
CA THR A 290 9.95 13.56 -9.85
C THR A 290 8.83 12.54 -10.01
N ILE A 291 7.75 12.74 -9.26
CA ILE A 291 6.56 11.89 -9.35
C ILE A 291 5.84 12.12 -10.69
N THR A 292 5.90 13.33 -11.25
CA THR A 292 5.32 13.66 -12.56
C THR A 292 5.90 12.82 -13.69
N GLN A 293 7.18 12.45 -13.64
CA GLN A 293 7.78 11.52 -14.60
C GLN A 293 7.28 10.07 -14.43
N ALA A 294 6.88 9.69 -13.21
CA ALA A 294 6.46 8.33 -12.89
C ALA A 294 5.04 8.02 -13.39
N VAL A 295 4.12 8.98 -13.34
CA VAL A 295 2.72 8.79 -13.78
C VAL A 295 2.61 8.25 -15.23
N PRO A 296 3.24 8.85 -16.26
CA PRO A 296 3.18 8.29 -17.62
C PRO A 296 3.93 6.96 -17.76
N ARG A 297 4.83 6.61 -16.83
CA ARG A 297 5.59 5.36 -16.86
C ARG A 297 4.88 4.18 -16.19
N VAL A 298 4.05 4.40 -15.18
CA VAL A 298 3.38 3.30 -14.45
C VAL A 298 2.27 2.67 -15.30
N ALA A 299 2.15 1.34 -15.30
CA ALA A 299 1.03 0.66 -15.94
C ALA A 299 -0.28 0.88 -15.16
N ALA A 300 -1.42 0.69 -15.82
CA ALA A 300 -2.70 0.61 -15.10
C ALA A 300 -2.65 -0.52 -14.05
N GLY A 301 -3.19 -0.27 -12.85
CA GLY A 301 -3.07 -1.18 -11.71
C GLY A 301 -1.70 -1.19 -11.02
N GLY A 302 -0.71 -0.46 -11.55
CA GLY A 302 0.67 -0.47 -11.08
C GLY A 302 0.92 0.39 -9.83
N LYS A 303 2.16 0.38 -9.34
CA LYS A 303 2.58 1.10 -8.13
C LYS A 303 3.62 2.17 -8.45
N ILE A 304 3.53 3.32 -7.80
CA ILE A 304 4.57 4.33 -7.73
C ILE A 304 5.10 4.33 -6.29
N ILE A 305 6.39 4.02 -6.13
CA ILE A 305 7.08 3.94 -4.85
C ILE A 305 8.00 5.14 -4.73
N VAL A 306 7.80 5.95 -3.69
CA VAL A 306 8.48 7.23 -3.50
C VAL A 306 9.36 7.18 -2.26
N ALA A 307 10.64 7.49 -2.42
CA ALA A 307 11.60 7.59 -1.32
C ALA A 307 11.33 8.83 -0.44
N PRO A 308 11.92 8.92 0.77
CA PRO A 308 11.95 10.17 1.54
C PRO A 308 12.52 11.33 0.71
N GLY A 309 11.94 12.51 0.88
CA GLY A 309 12.34 13.70 0.12
C GLY A 309 11.19 14.69 -0.11
N THR A 310 11.50 15.79 -0.76
CA THR A 310 10.52 16.83 -1.13
C THR A 310 10.36 16.86 -2.65
N TYR A 311 9.12 16.68 -3.10
CA TYR A 311 8.75 16.58 -4.50
C TYR A 311 7.85 17.77 -4.86
N THR A 312 8.45 18.71 -5.58
CA THR A 312 7.77 19.91 -6.04
C THR A 312 7.17 19.68 -7.43
N GLY A 313 5.86 19.86 -7.56
CA GLY A 313 5.13 19.80 -8.82
C GLY A 313 3.68 19.36 -8.66
N ASN A 314 2.83 19.78 -9.59
CA ASN A 314 1.42 19.39 -9.66
C ASN A 314 1.30 18.00 -10.30
N LEU A 315 0.57 17.09 -9.65
CA LEU A 315 0.40 15.72 -10.10
C LEU A 315 -1.00 15.52 -10.68
N ASN A 316 -1.08 15.21 -11.97
CA ASN A 316 -2.34 14.79 -12.59
C ASN A 316 -2.35 13.26 -12.74
N ILE A 317 -3.13 12.57 -11.91
CA ILE A 317 -3.35 11.13 -11.98
C ILE A 317 -4.43 10.85 -13.02
N ASN A 318 -4.01 10.29 -14.15
CA ASN A 318 -4.84 9.99 -15.32
C ASN A 318 -4.81 8.50 -15.70
N LYS A 319 -4.42 7.62 -14.77
CA LYS A 319 -4.31 6.17 -15.00
C LYS A 319 -5.08 5.38 -13.96
N GLN A 320 -5.78 4.36 -14.46
CA GLN A 320 -6.62 3.47 -13.67
C GLN A 320 -5.79 2.66 -12.68
N GLY A 321 -6.33 2.46 -11.47
CA GLY A 321 -5.83 1.43 -10.55
C GLY A 321 -4.48 1.71 -9.90
N ILE A 322 -3.88 2.90 -10.07
CA ILE A 322 -2.53 3.12 -9.57
C ILE A 322 -2.50 3.27 -8.05
N SER A 323 -1.43 2.80 -7.41
CA SER A 323 -1.14 3.08 -6.00
C SER A 323 0.10 3.97 -5.88
N LEU A 324 -0.02 5.11 -5.23
CA LEU A 324 1.08 6.01 -4.90
C LEU A 324 1.42 5.86 -3.43
N VAL A 325 2.62 5.40 -3.09
CA VAL A 325 3.03 5.11 -1.69
C VAL A 325 4.43 5.60 -1.39
N SER A 326 4.64 6.10 -0.17
CA SER A 326 5.95 6.43 0.37
C SER A 326 6.63 5.20 0.99
N THR A 327 7.96 5.14 0.93
CA THR A 327 8.75 4.18 1.71
C THR A 327 9.10 4.69 3.11
N GLY A 328 9.01 6.00 3.36
CA GLY A 328 9.36 6.64 4.64
C GLY A 328 8.18 7.17 5.45
N GLY A 329 6.99 7.24 4.85
CA GLY A 329 5.79 7.80 5.48
C GLY A 329 5.69 9.34 5.39
N SER A 330 4.61 9.88 5.96
CA SER A 330 4.24 11.30 5.78
C SER A 330 5.24 12.26 6.40
N GLY A 331 5.88 11.91 7.52
CA GLY A 331 6.81 12.79 8.22
C GLY A 331 8.11 13.10 7.47
N VAL A 332 8.44 12.38 6.39
CA VAL A 332 9.69 12.57 5.62
C VAL A 332 9.50 12.61 4.11
N THR A 333 8.30 12.32 3.59
CA THR A 333 8.00 12.39 2.16
C THR A 333 6.95 13.45 1.88
N HIS A 334 7.37 14.53 1.23
CA HIS A 334 6.58 15.74 1.03
C HIS A 334 6.25 15.93 -0.44
N ILE A 335 4.99 16.18 -0.76
CA ILE A 335 4.52 16.57 -2.09
C ILE A 335 3.95 17.98 -1.97
N GLN A 336 4.45 18.90 -2.79
CA GLN A 336 4.02 20.29 -2.78
C GLN A 336 3.85 20.81 -4.21
N SER A 337 2.83 21.62 -4.43
CA SER A 337 2.63 22.26 -5.74
C SER A 337 3.67 23.36 -5.97
N SER A 338 3.82 23.78 -7.22
CA SER A 338 4.67 24.90 -7.64
C SER A 338 3.93 25.97 -8.43
N VAL A 339 2.61 25.80 -8.64
CA VAL A 339 1.82 26.65 -9.52
C VAL A 339 0.57 27.14 -8.80
N VAL A 340 0.39 28.46 -8.79
CA VAL A 340 -0.77 29.15 -8.19
C VAL A 340 -2.05 28.67 -8.87
N GLY A 341 -3.08 28.39 -8.09
CA GLY A 341 -4.41 28.04 -8.61
C GLY A 341 -4.52 26.63 -9.19
N GLN A 342 -3.54 25.76 -8.98
CA GLN A 342 -3.61 24.34 -9.35
C GLN A 342 -3.62 23.43 -8.12
N HIS A 343 -4.20 22.24 -8.29
CA HIS A 343 -4.20 21.20 -7.26
C HIS A 343 -2.80 20.61 -7.08
N THR A 344 -2.42 20.24 -5.86
CA THR A 344 -1.17 19.48 -5.67
C THR A 344 -1.28 18.08 -6.28
N ILE A 345 -2.40 17.40 -6.03
CA ILE A 345 -2.78 16.16 -6.70
C ILE A 345 -4.20 16.29 -7.24
N ALA A 346 -4.38 16.00 -8.53
CA ALA A 346 -5.68 15.91 -9.18
C ALA A 346 -5.88 14.50 -9.76
N LEU A 347 -7.08 13.94 -9.58
CA LEU A 347 -7.51 12.74 -10.29
C LEU A 347 -8.41 13.18 -11.45
N THR A 348 -8.05 12.77 -12.67
CA THR A 348 -8.88 13.04 -13.85
C THR A 348 -10.17 12.23 -13.82
N SER A 349 -11.27 12.79 -14.35
CA SER A 349 -12.60 12.15 -14.39
C SER A 349 -12.58 10.74 -14.95
N GLY A 350 -13.32 9.84 -14.30
CA GLY A 350 -13.44 8.43 -14.68
C GLY A 350 -12.27 7.55 -14.24
N ILE A 351 -11.25 8.10 -13.58
CA ILE A 351 -10.16 7.32 -13.01
C ILE A 351 -10.57 6.74 -11.65
N ASN A 352 -10.51 5.41 -11.56
CA ASN A 352 -11.03 4.62 -10.46
C ASN A 352 -9.92 3.73 -9.86
N ASN A 353 -10.21 3.13 -8.71
CA ASN A 353 -9.32 2.18 -8.04
C ASN A 353 -7.95 2.78 -7.65
N VAL A 354 -7.89 4.09 -7.40
CA VAL A 354 -6.64 4.78 -7.06
C VAL A 354 -6.42 4.78 -5.56
N THR A 355 -5.19 4.54 -5.14
CA THR A 355 -4.76 4.65 -3.74
C THR A 355 -3.66 5.71 -3.60
N ILE A 356 -3.84 6.67 -2.69
CA ILE A 356 -2.84 7.69 -2.32
C ILE A 356 -2.48 7.49 -0.84
N GLY A 357 -1.26 7.00 -0.63
CA GLY A 357 -0.76 6.62 0.69
C GLY A 357 -1.29 5.28 1.18
N ALA A 358 -0.86 4.90 2.37
CA ALA A 358 -1.37 3.80 3.17
C ALA A 358 -0.95 4.07 4.64
N PRO A 359 -1.51 3.38 5.65
CA PRO A 359 -1.04 3.50 7.03
C PRO A 359 0.49 3.33 7.14
N GLY A 360 1.17 4.34 7.68
CA GLY A 360 2.64 4.40 7.79
C GLY A 360 3.41 4.62 6.48
N LYS A 361 2.72 4.76 5.34
CA LYS A 361 3.29 4.92 3.99
C LYS A 361 2.65 6.06 3.19
N GLY A 362 2.02 7.02 3.88
CA GLY A 362 1.46 8.22 3.25
C GLY A 362 2.48 9.33 3.05
N PHE A 363 1.97 10.52 2.76
CA PHE A 363 2.73 11.70 2.37
C PHE A 363 2.30 12.91 3.20
N THR A 364 3.18 13.90 3.36
CA THR A 364 2.74 15.27 3.64
C THR A 364 2.43 15.94 2.30
N ILE A 365 1.16 16.24 2.04
CA ILE A 365 0.67 16.82 0.78
C ILE A 365 0.22 18.24 1.07
N THR A 366 0.99 19.20 0.58
CA THR A 366 0.77 20.63 0.86
C THR A 366 0.15 21.33 -0.34
N GLY A 367 -0.95 22.05 -0.10
CA GLY A 367 -1.52 22.98 -1.06
C GLY A 367 -0.60 24.18 -1.32
N PHE A 368 -0.87 24.99 -2.34
CA PHE A 368 0.08 26.03 -2.81
C PHE A 368 -0.44 27.45 -2.70
N ASP A 369 -1.63 27.66 -2.15
CA ASP A 369 -2.38 28.90 -2.23
C ASP A 369 -2.94 29.13 -3.62
N SER A 370 -4.26 29.11 -3.71
CA SER A 370 -4.99 29.35 -4.92
C SER A 370 -5.39 30.80 -5.14
N ASN A 371 -4.96 31.75 -4.30
CA ASN A 371 -5.38 33.16 -4.33
C ASN A 371 -6.92 33.29 -4.39
N GLY A 372 -7.61 32.44 -3.64
CA GLY A 372 -9.06 32.46 -3.59
C GLY A 372 -9.77 31.88 -4.82
N GLN A 373 -9.10 31.09 -5.68
CA GLN A 373 -9.79 30.33 -6.72
C GLN A 373 -10.77 29.31 -6.11
N ILE A 374 -11.84 29.02 -6.85
CA ILE A 374 -12.86 28.04 -6.46
C ILE A 374 -12.38 26.65 -6.91
N GLU A 375 -12.78 25.60 -6.22
CA GLU A 375 -12.52 24.21 -6.63
C GLU A 375 -11.03 23.83 -6.71
N THR A 376 -10.18 24.37 -5.84
CA THR A 376 -8.76 23.98 -5.74
C THR A 376 -8.48 23.25 -4.42
N GLY A 377 -7.51 22.34 -4.41
CA GLY A 377 -7.22 21.56 -3.20
C GLY A 377 -5.85 20.90 -3.20
N ALA A 378 -5.36 20.48 -2.04
CA ALA A 378 -4.18 19.63 -1.95
C ALA A 378 -4.41 18.30 -2.68
N ILE A 379 -5.60 17.71 -2.54
CA ILE A 379 -6.08 16.60 -3.39
C ILE A 379 -7.45 16.96 -3.95
N TYR A 380 -7.67 16.70 -5.24
CA TYR A 380 -8.96 17.00 -5.88
C TYR A 380 -9.43 15.90 -6.82
N LEU A 381 -10.72 15.57 -6.71
CA LEU A 381 -11.42 14.59 -7.54
C LEU A 381 -12.19 15.34 -8.64
N LEU A 382 -11.66 15.30 -9.86
CA LEU A 382 -12.26 16.00 -11.00
C LEU A 382 -13.29 15.10 -11.68
N GLY A 383 -14.58 15.37 -11.55
CA GLY A 383 -15.63 14.55 -12.16
C GLY A 383 -15.98 13.29 -11.36
N SER A 384 -16.37 12.23 -12.06
CA SER A 384 -16.90 11.01 -11.43
C SER A 384 -15.81 10.00 -11.10
N HIS A 385 -15.89 9.37 -9.93
CA HIS A 385 -14.89 8.42 -9.44
C HIS A 385 -15.50 7.28 -8.63
N THR A 386 -14.83 6.12 -8.64
CA THR A 386 -15.17 4.97 -7.80
C THR A 386 -13.92 4.34 -7.21
N ASN A 387 -14.02 3.82 -5.98
CA ASN A 387 -12.94 3.09 -5.29
C ASN A 387 -11.67 3.93 -5.11
N ILE A 388 -11.78 5.12 -4.53
CA ILE A 388 -10.62 5.96 -4.23
C ILE A 388 -10.24 5.80 -2.77
N LYS A 389 -8.96 5.55 -2.49
CA LYS A 389 -8.41 5.47 -1.13
C LYS A 389 -7.39 6.57 -0.91
N ILE A 390 -7.55 7.32 0.17
CA ILE A 390 -6.60 8.35 0.63
C ILE A 390 -6.28 8.01 2.08
N GLU A 391 -5.08 7.50 2.34
CA GLU A 391 -4.78 6.86 3.62
C GLU A 391 -3.40 7.22 4.19
N GLY A 392 -3.34 7.47 5.50
CA GLY A 392 -2.07 7.65 6.21
C GLY A 392 -1.31 8.94 5.87
N ASN A 393 -1.97 9.95 5.31
CA ASN A 393 -1.34 11.20 4.86
C ASN A 393 -1.47 12.33 5.88
N GLU A 394 -0.55 13.30 5.82
CA GLU A 394 -0.82 14.66 6.31
C GLU A 394 -1.22 15.53 5.12
N ILE A 395 -2.41 16.14 5.17
CA ILE A 395 -2.98 16.95 4.10
C ILE A 395 -3.07 18.38 4.62
N VAL A 396 -2.18 19.23 4.13
CA VAL A 396 -1.99 20.60 4.60
C VAL A 396 -2.70 21.56 3.65
N ALA A 397 -3.77 22.19 4.10
CA ALA A 397 -4.40 23.29 3.39
C ALA A 397 -3.55 24.56 3.50
N ASN A 398 -3.46 25.31 2.41
CA ASN A 398 -2.67 26.53 2.31
C ASN A 398 -3.43 27.62 1.53
N GLY A 399 -4.70 27.86 1.86
CA GLY A 399 -5.57 28.81 1.17
C GLY A 399 -6.72 28.16 0.40
N GLU A 400 -6.60 26.87 0.13
CA GLU A 400 -7.57 26.07 -0.62
C GLU A 400 -8.17 24.93 0.23
N HIS A 401 -8.88 23.98 -0.40
CA HIS A 401 -9.35 22.78 0.28
C HIS A 401 -8.18 21.83 0.61
N GLY A 402 -8.32 21.01 1.66
CA GLY A 402 -7.46 19.84 1.81
C GLY A 402 -7.83 18.78 0.76
N ILE A 403 -9.07 18.30 0.80
CA ILE A 403 -9.66 17.42 -0.21
C ILE A 403 -10.95 18.03 -0.76
N GLY A 404 -11.13 17.99 -2.08
CA GLY A 404 -12.38 18.37 -2.73
C GLY A 404 -12.83 17.40 -3.83
N SER A 405 -14.13 17.37 -4.10
CA SER A 405 -14.72 16.81 -5.33
C SER A 405 -15.53 17.88 -6.05
N ASN A 406 -15.64 17.79 -7.38
CA ASN A 406 -16.56 18.68 -8.11
C ASN A 406 -18.00 18.55 -7.60
N PHE A 407 -18.67 19.70 -7.54
CA PHE A 407 -20.06 19.77 -7.13
C PHE A 407 -20.96 18.90 -8.02
N ASN A 408 -21.86 18.13 -7.40
CA ASN A 408 -22.86 17.30 -8.10
C ASN A 408 -22.28 16.28 -9.09
N THR A 409 -21.05 15.81 -8.86
CA THR A 409 -20.45 14.69 -9.61
C THR A 409 -20.63 13.36 -8.87
N ALA A 410 -20.56 12.24 -9.58
CA ALA A 410 -20.81 10.94 -8.98
C ALA A 410 -19.52 10.38 -8.37
N ILE A 411 -19.44 10.38 -7.04
CA ILE A 411 -18.40 9.66 -6.30
C ILE A 411 -19.00 8.44 -5.59
N ASP A 412 -18.31 7.32 -5.64
CA ASP A 412 -18.74 6.07 -4.99
C ASP A 412 -17.56 5.35 -4.34
N ASN A 413 -17.76 4.78 -3.16
CA ASN A 413 -16.75 4.03 -2.41
C ASN A 413 -15.42 4.81 -2.25
N ILE A 414 -15.51 5.98 -1.60
CA ILE A 414 -14.34 6.81 -1.29
C ILE A 414 -13.94 6.53 0.16
N ILE A 415 -12.70 6.11 0.38
CA ILE A 415 -12.17 5.80 1.71
C ILE A 415 -11.11 6.85 2.06
N ILE A 416 -11.34 7.56 3.15
CA ILE A 416 -10.41 8.54 3.73
C ILE A 416 -10.12 8.08 5.14
N ASN A 417 -8.94 7.50 5.35
CA ASN A 417 -8.62 6.80 6.58
C ASN A 417 -7.24 7.17 7.15
N GLN A 418 -7.15 7.43 8.46
CA GLN A 418 -5.87 7.73 9.14
C GLN A 418 -5.11 8.91 8.55
N ASN A 419 -5.81 9.96 8.08
CA ASN A 419 -5.16 11.18 7.62
C ASN A 419 -5.19 12.26 8.70
N THR A 420 -4.20 13.15 8.70
CA THR A 420 -4.25 14.41 9.44
C THR A 420 -4.54 15.57 8.48
N PHE A 421 -5.59 16.34 8.74
CA PHE A 421 -5.94 17.55 8.00
C PHE A 421 -5.49 18.77 8.80
N SER A 422 -4.52 19.52 8.27
CA SER A 422 -3.88 20.66 8.94
C SER A 422 -3.86 21.90 8.04
N GLY A 423 -3.18 22.97 8.49
CA GLY A 423 -3.04 24.21 7.73
C GLY A 423 -4.28 25.12 7.77
N LYS A 424 -4.38 26.06 6.83
CA LYS A 424 -5.44 27.08 6.75
C LYS A 424 -6.11 27.03 5.39
N THR A 425 -7.43 27.17 5.34
CA THR A 425 -8.19 27.18 4.07
C THR A 425 -8.43 28.58 3.52
N PHE A 426 -7.63 29.54 3.99
CA PHE A 426 -7.51 30.92 3.56
C PHE A 426 -6.05 31.35 3.79
N THR A 427 -5.67 32.45 3.16
CA THR A 427 -4.30 32.95 3.09
C THR A 427 -4.08 34.05 4.11
N GLY A 428 -2.83 34.28 4.51
CA GLY A 428 -2.48 35.31 5.48
C GLY A 428 -2.90 34.99 6.92
N ALA A 429 -2.89 36.01 7.78
CA ALA A 429 -3.20 35.86 9.21
C ALA A 429 -4.71 35.76 9.48
N GLU A 430 -5.53 36.48 8.70
CA GLU A 430 -6.97 36.59 8.89
C GLU A 430 -7.73 36.28 7.58
N PRO A 431 -8.92 35.70 7.67
CA PRO A 431 -9.75 35.48 6.49
C PRO A 431 -10.34 36.79 5.95
N GLY A 432 -10.49 36.88 4.64
CA GLY A 432 -11.20 37.96 3.95
C GLY A 432 -12.73 37.82 4.02
N GLY A 433 -13.43 38.94 3.79
CA GLY A 433 -14.89 39.01 3.61
C GLY A 433 -15.71 39.05 4.91
N CYS A 434 -17.04 39.15 4.75
CA CYS A 434 -18.04 38.97 5.82
C CYS A 434 -19.23 38.17 5.29
N GLY A 435 -19.58 37.09 5.99
CA GLY A 435 -20.68 36.20 5.62
C GLY A 435 -20.30 35.16 4.56
N SER A 436 -21.09 34.09 4.49
CA SER A 436 -20.80 32.90 3.67
C SER A 436 -21.15 33.04 2.18
N SER A 437 -21.79 34.13 1.75
CA SER A 437 -22.29 34.30 0.37
C SER A 437 -21.18 34.52 -0.66
N THR A 438 -20.03 35.07 -0.24
CA THR A 438 -18.91 35.41 -1.14
C THR A 438 -17.93 34.26 -1.36
N GLN A 439 -18.22 33.08 -0.80
CA GLN A 439 -17.34 31.90 -0.90
C GLN A 439 -17.22 31.33 -2.32
N PHE A 440 -18.18 31.65 -3.19
CA PHE A 440 -18.23 31.23 -4.58
C PHE A 440 -17.72 32.30 -5.55
N THR A 441 -17.04 33.33 -5.04
CA THR A 441 -16.46 34.38 -5.87
C THR A 441 -14.95 34.16 -5.95
N ALA A 442 -14.46 33.87 -7.15
CA ALA A 442 -13.03 33.70 -7.40
C ALA A 442 -12.25 34.96 -7.02
N GLY A 443 -11.05 34.78 -6.45
CA GLY A 443 -10.20 35.88 -5.99
C GLY A 443 -10.48 36.33 -4.55
N ASN A 444 -11.57 35.84 -3.92
CA ASN A 444 -11.84 36.14 -2.52
C ASN A 444 -11.07 35.21 -1.59
N ASN A 445 -10.32 35.80 -0.66
CA ASN A 445 -9.62 35.11 0.41
C ASN A 445 -10.57 34.66 1.55
N VAL A 446 -11.65 33.99 1.20
CA VAL A 446 -12.60 33.44 2.19
C VAL A 446 -12.17 32.05 2.66
N PRO A 447 -12.49 31.64 3.90
CA PRO A 447 -12.27 30.27 4.36
C PRO A 447 -13.05 29.26 3.53
N ARG A 448 -12.36 28.21 3.10
CA ARG A 448 -12.94 27.01 2.48
C ARG A 448 -13.08 25.87 3.50
N GLN A 449 -13.77 24.80 3.12
CA GLN A 449 -13.76 23.57 3.91
C GLN A 449 -12.40 22.84 3.77
N LEU A 450 -11.95 22.14 4.80
CA LEU A 450 -10.79 21.23 4.68
C LEU A 450 -11.14 20.03 3.83
N VAL A 451 -12.36 19.50 4.00
CA VAL A 451 -12.88 18.39 3.20
C VAL A 451 -14.25 18.76 2.67
N VAL A 452 -14.45 18.63 1.36
CA VAL A 452 -15.76 18.76 0.72
C VAL A 452 -15.97 17.65 -0.30
N LEU A 453 -16.96 16.80 -0.04
CA LEU A 453 -17.33 15.68 -0.91
C LEU A 453 -18.83 15.71 -1.21
N GLY A 454 -19.18 15.57 -2.49
CA GLY A 454 -20.56 15.63 -2.97
C GLY A 454 -21.05 17.07 -3.22
N GLY A 455 -22.33 17.35 -2.91
CA GLY A 455 -22.81 18.75 -2.81
C GLY A 455 -24.23 19.05 -3.31
N SER A 456 -24.91 18.15 -4.04
CA SER A 456 -26.27 18.43 -4.52
C SER A 456 -27.30 18.54 -3.37
N ASN A 457 -28.27 19.46 -3.50
CA ASN A 457 -29.44 19.58 -2.62
C ASN A 457 -30.31 18.30 -2.61
N THR A 458 -30.16 17.48 -3.64
CA THR A 458 -30.76 16.15 -3.80
C THR A 458 -29.62 15.17 -4.01
N VAL A 459 -28.99 14.75 -2.90
CA VAL A 459 -27.88 13.79 -2.94
C VAL A 459 -28.38 12.48 -3.53
N THR A 460 -28.10 12.26 -4.81
CA THR A 460 -28.62 11.12 -5.58
C THR A 460 -27.51 10.33 -6.26
N ASN A 461 -26.39 10.98 -6.58
CA ASN A 461 -25.31 10.41 -7.37
C ASN A 461 -24.02 10.12 -6.58
N SER A 462 -23.83 10.74 -5.40
CA SER A 462 -22.67 10.50 -4.53
C SER A 462 -23.02 9.55 -3.40
N LYS A 463 -22.22 8.50 -3.20
CA LYS A 463 -22.52 7.39 -2.28
C LYS A 463 -21.27 6.84 -1.59
N ASN A 464 -21.49 6.14 -0.48
CA ASN A 464 -20.52 5.25 0.18
C ASN A 464 -19.16 5.92 0.48
N VAL A 465 -19.17 7.04 1.20
CA VAL A 465 -17.93 7.65 1.72
C VAL A 465 -17.63 7.09 3.09
N THR A 466 -16.47 6.45 3.25
CA THR A 466 -15.91 6.04 4.54
C THR A 466 -14.88 7.07 4.98
N PHE A 467 -15.14 7.75 6.09
CA PHE A 467 -14.26 8.78 6.66
C PHE A 467 -13.90 8.37 8.08
N THR A 468 -12.74 7.73 8.26
CA THR A 468 -12.39 7.06 9.52
C THR A 468 -11.03 7.40 10.08
N ASN A 469 -10.91 7.45 11.41
CA ASN A 469 -9.62 7.58 12.11
C ASN A 469 -8.79 8.80 11.67
N ASN A 470 -9.45 9.86 11.17
CA ASN A 470 -8.78 11.07 10.74
C ASN A 470 -8.66 12.06 11.88
N ARG A 471 -7.61 12.89 11.85
CA ARG A 471 -7.42 14.01 12.78
C ARG A 471 -7.60 15.33 12.03
N ILE A 472 -8.53 16.16 12.47
CA ILE A 472 -8.87 17.43 11.84
C ILE A 472 -8.42 18.54 12.78
N ILE A 473 -7.34 19.23 12.41
CA ILE A 473 -6.69 20.30 13.21
C ILE A 473 -6.50 21.59 12.42
N GLY A 474 -6.89 21.62 11.14
CA GLY A 474 -6.77 22.81 10.31
C GLY A 474 -7.74 23.92 10.70
N THR A 475 -7.54 25.09 10.10
CA THR A 475 -8.32 26.30 10.38
C THR A 475 -9.19 26.66 9.18
N THR A 476 -10.51 26.69 9.39
CA THR A 476 -11.53 27.06 8.40
C THR A 476 -12.32 28.31 8.79
N GLY A 477 -11.76 29.18 9.62
CA GLY A 477 -12.36 30.46 9.94
C GLY A 477 -11.49 31.30 10.87
N GLY A 478 -11.91 32.54 11.08
CA GLY A 478 -11.21 33.53 11.90
C GLY A 478 -12.00 34.82 12.04
N TYR A 479 -11.41 35.77 12.75
CA TYR A 479 -11.88 37.16 12.80
C TYR A 479 -11.24 37.95 11.67
N ASN A 480 -12.01 38.79 10.99
CA ASN A 480 -11.51 39.77 10.04
C ASN A 480 -11.55 41.15 10.71
N SER A 481 -10.37 41.68 11.04
CA SER A 481 -10.23 42.99 11.67
C SER A 481 -10.57 44.15 10.74
N ALA A 482 -10.35 44.01 9.44
CA ALA A 482 -10.63 45.05 8.45
C ALA A 482 -12.14 45.28 8.25
N SER A 483 -12.95 44.24 8.37
CA SER A 483 -14.41 44.31 8.21
C SER A 483 -15.18 44.15 9.52
N GLY A 484 -14.48 43.89 10.63
CA GLY A 484 -15.05 43.81 11.98
C GLY A 484 -15.97 42.61 12.22
N CYS A 485 -15.82 41.52 11.44
CA CYS A 485 -16.74 40.39 11.46
C CYS A 485 -16.03 39.04 11.58
N TYR A 486 -16.74 38.06 12.11
CA TYR A 486 -16.28 36.66 12.08
C TYR A 486 -16.67 36.00 10.77
N GLN A 487 -15.71 35.26 10.20
CA GLN A 487 -15.88 34.51 8.96
C GLN A 487 -15.41 33.07 9.15
N GLY A 488 -16.22 32.10 8.78
CA GLY A 488 -15.85 30.69 8.89
C GLY A 488 -16.69 29.78 8.00
N ASN A 489 -16.15 28.58 7.77
CA ASN A 489 -16.74 27.52 6.99
C ASN A 489 -16.70 26.20 7.76
N THR A 490 -17.48 25.22 7.31
CA THR A 490 -17.46 23.88 7.86
C THR A 490 -16.10 23.23 7.66
N GLN A 491 -15.55 22.53 8.66
CA GLN A 491 -14.27 21.85 8.51
C GLN A 491 -14.39 20.67 7.52
N VAL A 492 -15.36 19.79 7.75
CA VAL A 492 -15.63 18.61 6.90
C VAL A 492 -17.09 18.59 6.44
N THR A 493 -17.31 18.55 5.12
CA THR A 493 -18.62 18.35 4.49
C THR A 493 -18.63 17.04 3.72
N ILE A 494 -19.55 16.14 4.09
CA ILE A 494 -19.78 14.85 3.41
C ILE A 494 -21.27 14.77 3.04
N ASP A 495 -21.59 15.20 1.82
CA ASP A 495 -22.95 15.24 1.29
C ASP A 495 -23.17 14.04 0.34
N VAL A 496 -23.29 12.82 0.89
CA VAL A 496 -23.43 11.54 0.15
C VAL A 496 -24.48 10.62 0.79
N ILE A 497 -25.02 9.66 0.03
CA ILE A 497 -25.82 8.55 0.59
C ILE A 497 -24.87 7.52 1.21
N GLY A 498 -25.16 7.04 2.43
CA GLY A 498 -24.39 5.95 3.03
C GLY A 498 -23.01 6.38 3.52
N ALA A 499 -22.87 7.58 4.09
CA ALA A 499 -21.62 8.00 4.71
C ALA A 499 -21.34 7.20 5.99
N PHE A 500 -20.11 6.73 6.19
CA PHE A 500 -19.66 6.08 7.41
C PHE A 500 -18.53 6.90 8.04
N ILE A 501 -18.82 7.57 9.15
CA ILE A 501 -17.94 8.57 9.78
C ILE A 501 -17.61 8.11 11.20
N SER A 502 -16.39 7.61 11.41
CA SER A 502 -16.04 6.96 12.67
C SER A 502 -14.60 7.08 13.13
N GLY A 503 -14.35 7.17 14.44
CA GLY A 503 -13.00 7.21 14.99
C GLY A 503 -12.25 8.52 14.76
N ASN A 504 -12.91 9.58 14.26
CA ASN A 504 -12.24 10.83 13.91
C ASN A 504 -12.11 11.79 15.12
N ILE A 505 -11.08 12.63 15.10
CA ILE A 505 -10.87 13.69 16.09
C ILE A 505 -11.04 15.04 15.39
N PHE A 506 -12.05 15.80 15.79
CA PHE A 506 -12.31 17.17 15.34
C PHE A 506 -11.82 18.16 16.39
N ASP A 507 -10.71 18.83 16.08
CA ASP A 507 -10.03 19.82 16.94
C ASP A 507 -9.57 21.05 16.14
N GLY A 508 -10.11 21.24 14.93
CA GLY A 508 -9.80 22.37 14.06
C GLY A 508 -10.51 23.65 14.48
N VAL A 509 -10.08 24.77 13.91
CA VAL A 509 -10.60 26.11 14.21
C VAL A 509 -11.69 26.50 13.21
N THR A 510 -12.87 26.90 13.69
CA THR A 510 -13.89 27.58 12.87
C THR A 510 -14.75 28.52 13.72
N THR A 511 -15.12 29.69 13.18
CA THR A 511 -15.79 30.74 13.95
C THR A 511 -17.31 30.82 13.71
N THR A 512 -17.78 30.46 12.51
CA THR A 512 -19.20 30.49 12.13
C THR A 512 -19.68 29.25 11.37
N GLY A 513 -18.84 28.21 11.22
CA GLY A 513 -19.14 26.98 10.49
C GLY A 513 -19.55 25.80 11.39
N SER A 514 -19.33 24.58 10.93
CA SER A 514 -19.49 23.36 11.74
C SER A 514 -18.22 22.51 11.73
N SER A 515 -17.99 21.65 12.73
CA SER A 515 -16.89 20.67 12.63
C SER A 515 -17.19 19.64 11.54
N LEU A 516 -18.42 19.13 11.54
CA LEU A 516 -18.93 18.19 10.55
C LEU A 516 -20.26 18.68 9.98
N ARG A 517 -20.41 18.57 8.67
CA ARG A 517 -21.70 18.62 7.99
C ARG A 517 -21.93 17.35 7.20
N THR A 518 -23.16 16.84 7.24
CA THR A 518 -23.57 15.76 6.37
C THR A 518 -24.96 15.95 5.77
N ARG A 519 -25.18 15.28 4.65
CA ARG A 519 -26.46 15.23 3.92
C ARG A 519 -26.55 13.89 3.19
N GLY A 520 -27.76 13.33 3.12
CA GLY A 520 -28.04 12.06 2.44
C GLY A 520 -28.31 10.91 3.42
N ASN A 521 -29.26 10.05 3.07
CA ASN A 521 -29.74 8.97 3.94
C ASN A 521 -28.64 7.93 4.25
N ALA A 522 -28.85 7.15 5.30
CA ALA A 522 -27.96 6.10 5.79
C ALA A 522 -26.57 6.59 6.23
N THR A 523 -26.46 7.84 6.69
CA THR A 523 -25.25 8.40 7.27
C THR A 523 -25.06 7.94 8.71
N SER A 524 -23.98 7.21 8.98
CA SER A 524 -23.56 6.76 10.32
C SER A 524 -22.49 7.69 10.88
N VAL A 525 -22.73 8.24 12.07
CA VAL A 525 -21.78 9.09 12.80
C VAL A 525 -21.62 8.55 14.21
N SER A 526 -20.51 7.89 14.49
CA SER A 526 -20.24 7.24 15.78
C SER A 526 -18.75 7.23 16.06
N CYS A 527 -18.34 7.09 17.31
CA CYS A 527 -16.95 6.99 17.74
C CYS A 527 -16.05 8.17 17.38
N ASN A 528 -16.61 9.36 17.18
CA ASN A 528 -15.82 10.56 16.92
C ASN A 528 -15.68 11.40 18.20
N THR A 529 -14.62 12.19 18.27
CA THR A 529 -14.39 13.19 19.33
C THR A 529 -14.48 14.58 18.75
N PHE A 530 -15.33 15.44 19.31
CA PHE A 530 -15.51 16.81 18.88
C PHE A 530 -15.13 17.79 20.00
N TYR A 531 -14.00 18.48 19.85
CA TYR A 531 -13.55 19.48 20.81
C TYR A 531 -14.22 20.84 20.59
N ASN A 532 -14.61 21.51 21.68
CA ASN A 532 -15.22 22.85 21.62
C ASN A 532 -14.21 24.00 21.76
N ARG A 533 -12.99 23.74 22.24
CA ARG A 533 -11.95 24.75 22.54
C ARG A 533 -11.57 25.66 21.36
N ASN A 534 -11.74 25.16 20.13
CA ASN A 534 -11.39 25.87 18.89
C ASN A 534 -12.63 26.31 18.08
N LEU A 535 -13.84 26.21 18.65
CA LEU A 535 -15.09 26.61 18.01
C LEU A 535 -15.57 27.99 18.49
N GLY A 536 -15.78 28.89 17.54
CA GLY A 536 -16.36 30.21 17.82
C GLY A 536 -17.81 30.14 18.30
N GLU A 537 -18.30 31.26 18.82
CA GLU A 537 -19.64 31.36 19.46
C GLU A 537 -20.81 31.12 18.50
N LYS A 538 -20.56 31.16 17.19
CA LYS A 538 -21.55 30.89 16.14
C LYS A 538 -21.32 29.57 15.44
N ALA A 539 -20.30 28.80 15.85
CA ALA A 539 -19.96 27.52 15.24
C ALA A 539 -20.67 26.35 15.94
N THR A 540 -20.87 25.25 15.23
CA THR A 540 -21.50 24.02 15.77
C THR A 540 -20.56 22.81 15.67
N HIS A 541 -20.85 21.75 16.42
CA HIS A 541 -20.16 20.49 16.22
C HIS A 541 -20.63 19.81 14.94
N ILE A 542 -21.93 19.51 14.85
CA ILE A 542 -22.49 18.73 13.74
C ILE A 542 -23.70 19.44 13.16
N PHE A 543 -23.77 19.44 11.83
CA PHE A 543 -24.88 19.98 11.05
C PHE A 543 -25.40 18.94 10.04
N PHE A 544 -26.65 18.53 10.22
CA PHE A 544 -27.37 17.67 9.28
C PHE A 544 -28.36 18.51 8.46
N PHE A 545 -28.34 18.39 7.12
CA PHE A 545 -29.08 19.28 6.22
C PHE A 545 -30.16 18.59 5.36
N ASP A 546 -31.31 19.24 5.17
CA ASP A 546 -32.41 19.00 4.20
C ASP A 546 -33.08 17.61 4.13
N GLN A 547 -32.66 16.63 4.93
CA GLN A 547 -33.28 15.30 5.10
C GLN A 547 -32.81 14.73 6.44
N ASP A 548 -33.55 13.80 7.04
CA ASP A 548 -33.02 13.01 8.16
C ASP A 548 -32.00 11.98 7.65
N PRO A 549 -30.69 12.29 7.74
CA PRO A 549 -29.67 11.50 7.09
C PRO A 549 -29.39 10.20 7.84
N LEU A 550 -29.91 10.04 9.06
CA LEU A 550 -29.65 8.88 9.92
C LEU A 550 -30.57 7.69 9.59
N THR A 551 -31.57 7.89 8.73
CA THR A 551 -32.49 6.82 8.30
C THR A 551 -31.69 5.67 7.67
N GLY A 552 -31.76 4.47 8.26
CA GLY A 552 -31.03 3.28 7.81
C GLY A 552 -29.56 3.20 8.23
N ALA A 553 -29.10 4.12 9.09
CA ALA A 553 -27.73 4.16 9.63
C ALA A 553 -27.61 3.51 11.03
N VAL A 554 -26.39 3.46 11.57
CA VAL A 554 -26.15 3.13 12.99
C VAL A 554 -25.20 4.17 13.59
N PRO A 555 -25.63 4.96 14.59
CA PRO A 555 -26.98 5.06 15.14
C PRO A 555 -27.98 5.68 14.15
N ASN A 556 -29.25 5.28 14.21
CA ASN A 556 -30.33 5.78 13.35
C ASN A 556 -31.12 6.96 13.93
N THR A 557 -30.68 7.51 15.06
CA THR A 557 -31.31 8.66 15.72
C THR A 557 -30.27 9.66 16.18
N ILE A 558 -30.68 10.92 16.31
CA ILE A 558 -29.80 11.98 16.80
C ILE A 558 -29.34 11.74 18.25
N TYR A 559 -30.18 11.15 19.09
CA TYR A 559 -29.81 10.75 20.44
C TYR A 559 -28.72 9.69 20.42
N GLY A 560 -28.84 8.68 19.54
CA GLY A 560 -27.78 7.71 19.37
C GLY A 560 -26.48 8.34 18.87
N VAL A 561 -26.53 9.37 18.02
CA VAL A 561 -25.33 10.14 17.62
C VAL A 561 -24.70 10.83 18.83
N LEU A 562 -25.49 11.46 19.70
CA LEU A 562 -24.96 12.09 20.91
C LEU A 562 -24.33 11.07 21.87
N GLU A 563 -24.93 9.89 22.03
CA GLU A 563 -24.43 8.81 22.89
C GLU A 563 -23.20 8.11 22.32
N SER A 564 -23.12 8.00 21.00
CA SER A 564 -22.04 7.26 20.32
C SER A 564 -20.83 8.14 20.02
N ASN A 565 -20.82 9.43 20.36
CA ASN A 565 -19.68 10.32 20.11
C ASN A 565 -19.29 11.08 21.39
N ALA A 566 -18.04 11.55 21.45
CA ALA A 566 -17.50 12.28 22.58
C ALA A 566 -17.49 13.79 22.31
N PHE A 567 -17.87 14.58 23.31
CA PHE A 567 -17.85 16.05 23.27
C PHE A 567 -17.13 16.64 24.50
N PRO A 568 -15.79 16.57 24.56
CA PRO A 568 -15.03 17.09 25.69
C PRO A 568 -15.21 18.61 25.86
N GLY A 569 -15.34 19.05 27.10
CA GLY A 569 -15.55 20.47 27.46
C GLY A 569 -16.95 20.82 27.96
N GLY A 570 -17.88 19.85 27.97
CA GLY A 570 -19.13 19.89 28.73
C GLY A 570 -20.22 20.82 28.18
N GLY A 571 -21.43 20.27 27.99
CA GLY A 571 -22.65 21.05 27.81
C GLY A 571 -23.26 21.04 26.42
N THR A 572 -23.00 20.07 25.54
CA THR A 572 -23.61 20.10 24.20
C THR A 572 -25.13 20.21 24.26
N GLY A 573 -25.65 21.23 23.58
CA GLY A 573 -27.08 21.45 23.38
C GLY A 573 -27.48 21.02 21.98
N PHE A 574 -28.66 20.43 21.83
CA PHE A 574 -29.18 20.05 20.53
C PHE A 574 -30.50 20.76 20.25
N ILE A 575 -30.67 21.23 19.01
CA ILE A 575 -31.97 21.70 18.52
C ILE A 575 -32.44 20.75 17.42
N ALA A 576 -33.56 20.07 17.71
CA ALA A 576 -34.29 19.23 16.78
C ALA A 576 -35.38 20.04 16.08
N GLY A 577 -35.55 19.87 14.76
CA GLY A 577 -36.79 20.24 14.10
C GLY A 577 -36.65 21.31 13.03
N ASN A 578 -37.81 21.76 12.56
CA ASN A 578 -38.06 22.52 11.33
C ASN A 578 -37.49 23.95 11.38
N ILE A 579 -36.18 24.09 11.56
CA ILE A 579 -35.48 25.37 11.64
C ILE A 579 -35.60 26.05 10.27
N ALA A 580 -36.17 27.27 10.27
CA ALA A 580 -36.41 28.08 9.07
C ALA A 580 -37.32 27.43 8.00
N GLY A 581 -38.23 26.52 8.39
CA GLY A 581 -39.20 25.91 7.47
C GLY A 581 -38.65 24.73 6.66
N ASN A 582 -37.50 24.17 7.05
CA ASN A 582 -36.89 23.01 6.39
C ASN A 582 -36.91 21.75 7.26
N ALA A 583 -37.72 20.77 6.88
CA ALA A 583 -37.94 19.56 7.66
C ALA A 583 -36.71 18.64 7.60
N GLY A 584 -36.29 18.10 8.75
CA GLY A 584 -35.15 17.17 8.82
C GLY A 584 -33.77 17.84 8.98
N THR A 585 -33.71 19.14 9.26
CA THR A 585 -32.46 19.82 9.63
C THR A 585 -32.18 19.68 11.13
N TYR A 586 -30.92 19.41 11.49
CA TYR A 586 -30.51 19.16 12.87
C TYR A 586 -29.13 19.77 13.18
N PHE A 587 -28.99 20.42 14.35
CA PHE A 587 -27.72 21.03 14.79
C PHE A 587 -27.32 20.58 16.20
N ILE A 588 -26.09 20.07 16.33
CA ILE A 588 -25.44 19.81 17.62
C ILE A 588 -24.51 20.99 17.92
N TYR A 589 -24.86 21.78 18.92
CA TYR A 589 -24.15 22.99 19.33
C TYR A 589 -23.02 22.69 20.31
N ARG A 590 -22.09 23.64 20.43
CA ARG A 590 -20.90 23.48 21.28
C ARG A 590 -21.22 23.44 22.77
N ASP A 591 -22.29 24.14 23.16
CA ASP A 591 -22.75 24.26 24.53
C ASP A 591 -24.27 24.58 24.60
N THR A 592 -24.86 24.45 25.80
CA THR A 592 -26.29 24.64 26.02
C THR A 592 -26.67 26.11 25.95
N VAL A 593 -25.75 27.02 26.30
CA VAL A 593 -25.98 28.47 26.27
C VAL A 593 -26.21 28.93 24.83
N GLN A 594 -25.36 28.46 23.91
CA GLN A 594 -25.48 28.70 22.48
C GLN A 594 -26.79 28.13 21.95
N ALA A 595 -27.11 26.87 22.28
CA ALA A 595 -28.34 26.24 21.85
C ALA A 595 -29.58 27.00 22.37
N THR A 596 -29.58 27.45 23.62
CA THR A 596 -30.67 28.25 24.21
C THR A 596 -30.82 29.60 23.53
N ALA A 597 -29.71 30.30 23.27
CA ALA A 597 -29.72 31.58 22.60
C ALA A 597 -30.29 31.48 21.17
N VAL A 598 -29.91 30.44 20.42
CA VAL A 598 -30.43 30.20 19.07
C VAL A 598 -31.90 29.81 19.11
N ASN A 599 -32.31 28.93 20.03
CA ASN A 599 -33.70 28.51 20.17
C ASN A 599 -34.63 29.71 20.47
N ALA A 600 -34.20 30.60 21.35
CA ALA A 600 -34.91 31.84 21.67
C ALA A 600 -35.00 32.79 20.47
N ALA A 601 -33.91 32.95 19.71
CA ALA A 601 -33.87 33.82 18.53
C ALA A 601 -34.78 33.34 17.39
N LEU A 602 -34.99 32.03 17.26
CA LEU A 602 -35.83 31.43 16.23
C LEU A 602 -37.32 31.36 16.62
N GLY A 603 -37.69 31.66 17.87
CA GLY A 603 -39.07 31.58 18.34
C GLY A 603 -39.64 30.15 18.36
N ASN A 604 -38.79 29.14 18.41
CA ASN A 604 -39.20 27.73 18.40
C ASN A 604 -39.85 27.34 19.74
N THR A 605 -40.95 26.58 19.68
CA THR A 605 -41.68 26.06 20.86
C THR A 605 -41.31 24.62 21.23
N LEU A 606 -40.44 23.95 20.44
CA LEU A 606 -40.00 22.59 20.71
C LEU A 606 -38.98 22.56 21.87
N PRO A 607 -39.04 21.56 22.77
CA PRO A 607 -38.10 21.47 23.87
C PRO A 607 -36.68 21.19 23.35
N MET A 608 -35.72 21.95 23.86
CA MET A 608 -34.31 21.57 23.81
C MET A 608 -34.15 20.24 24.56
N ALA A 609 -33.46 19.26 23.96
CA ALA A 609 -32.96 18.14 24.72
C ALA A 609 -31.73 18.62 25.49
N ASN A 610 -31.91 18.92 26.78
CA ASN A 610 -30.82 19.35 27.66
C ASN A 610 -30.11 18.12 28.24
N GLY A 611 -28.78 18.12 28.13
CA GLY A 611 -27.93 17.26 28.95
C GLY A 611 -27.57 15.93 28.29
N PHE A 612 -26.56 15.95 27.44
CA PHE A 612 -25.66 14.82 27.32
C PHE A 612 -24.27 15.26 27.79
N SER A 613 -23.90 14.86 29.01
CA SER A 613 -22.50 14.85 29.44
C SER A 613 -21.80 13.64 28.82
N GLY A 614 -21.81 13.55 27.49
CA GLY A 614 -21.04 12.56 26.74
C GLY A 614 -19.56 12.95 26.75
N LEU A 615 -18.98 13.07 27.94
CA LEU A 615 -17.54 13.22 28.09
C LEU A 615 -16.91 11.86 27.80
N ALA A 616 -16.10 11.77 26.74
CA ALA A 616 -14.87 10.99 26.86
C ALA A 616 -13.93 11.81 27.73
N THR A 617 -13.96 11.51 29.03
CA THR A 617 -12.94 11.92 29.98
C THR A 617 -12.53 10.71 30.78
N PHE A 618 -11.35 10.81 31.40
CA PHE A 618 -11.11 10.13 32.66
C PHE A 618 -12.35 10.32 33.54
N VAL A 619 -13.04 9.23 33.90
CA VAL A 619 -14.34 9.28 34.59
C VAL A 619 -14.18 9.83 36.02
N ARG A 620 -12.94 9.95 36.49
CA ARG A 620 -12.53 10.71 37.67
C ARG A 620 -11.32 11.58 37.32
N PRO A 621 -11.16 12.78 37.93
CA PRO A 621 -9.87 13.44 37.93
C PRO A 621 -8.82 12.45 38.49
N LEU A 622 -7.64 12.39 37.86
CA LEU A 622 -6.47 11.81 38.51
C LEU A 622 -6.28 12.56 39.82
N PHE A 623 -6.53 11.92 40.97
CA PHE A 623 -6.30 12.57 42.25
C PHE A 623 -4.81 12.69 42.46
N ASP A 624 -4.34 13.91 42.72
CA ASP A 624 -2.97 14.11 43.17
C ASP A 624 -2.80 13.44 44.54
N HIS A 625 -1.68 12.73 44.72
CA HIS A 625 -1.35 12.09 45.98
C HIS A 625 -0.38 12.98 46.78
N SER A 626 -0.64 13.12 48.08
CA SER A 626 0.30 13.69 49.03
C SER A 626 0.53 12.67 50.15
N VAL A 627 1.76 12.18 50.27
CA VAL A 627 2.16 11.22 51.32
C VAL A 627 3.41 11.71 52.04
N VAL A 628 3.65 11.17 53.22
CA VAL A 628 4.90 11.36 53.95
C VAL A 628 5.91 10.29 53.51
N ASN A 629 7.21 10.60 53.55
CA ASN A 629 8.26 9.60 53.30
C ASN A 629 8.19 8.41 54.27
N ASP A 630 8.59 7.24 53.80
CA ASP A 630 8.71 6.04 54.62
C ASP A 630 9.83 6.24 55.68
N ALA A 631 9.69 5.61 56.86
CA ALA A 631 10.66 5.72 57.95
C ALA A 631 12.08 5.41 57.46
N ASP A 632 13.03 6.31 57.72
CA ASP A 632 14.44 6.20 57.31
C ASP A 632 14.66 6.06 55.78
N ALA A 633 13.69 6.47 54.95
CA ALA A 633 13.76 6.41 53.50
C ALA A 633 13.73 7.80 52.82
N CYS A 634 14.41 7.91 51.67
CA CYS A 634 14.45 9.13 50.85
C CYS A 634 13.22 9.31 49.93
N GLY A 635 12.08 8.74 50.29
CA GLY A 635 10.88 8.68 49.46
C GLY A 635 9.74 7.93 50.14
N GLY A 636 8.59 7.85 49.47
CA GLY A 636 7.39 7.18 49.98
C GLY A 636 6.82 6.21 48.95
N THR A 637 6.22 5.13 49.44
CA THR A 637 5.55 4.14 48.58
C THR A 637 4.10 4.55 48.29
N VAL A 638 3.77 4.80 47.03
CA VAL A 638 2.42 5.17 46.55
C VAL A 638 1.99 4.21 45.44
N THR A 639 0.82 3.58 45.61
CA THR A 639 0.18 2.79 44.55
C THR A 639 -0.83 3.66 43.82
N LEU A 640 -0.57 3.95 42.54
CA LEU A 640 -1.50 4.68 41.69
C LEU A 640 -2.53 3.72 41.09
N GLU A 641 -3.81 4.02 41.29
CA GLU A 641 -4.91 3.29 40.66
C GLU A 641 -4.92 3.52 39.14
N THR A 642 -5.27 2.49 38.38
CA THR A 642 -5.46 2.63 36.93
C THR A 642 -6.67 3.55 36.68
N PRO A 643 -6.54 4.59 35.84
CA PRO A 643 -7.62 5.52 35.58
C PRO A 643 -8.82 4.82 34.94
N GLU A 644 -10.03 5.18 35.35
CA GLU A 644 -11.25 4.78 34.66
C GLU A 644 -11.35 5.54 33.33
N THR A 645 -11.35 4.80 32.22
CA THR A 645 -11.44 5.36 30.87
C THR A 645 -12.85 5.18 30.30
N TYR A 646 -13.39 6.22 29.68
CA TYR A 646 -14.59 6.11 28.85
C TYR A 646 -14.23 6.38 27.37
N SER A 647 -14.56 5.44 26.49
CA SER A 647 -14.61 5.70 25.05
C SER A 647 -16.06 5.60 24.59
N ALA A 648 -16.48 6.48 23.68
CA ALA A 648 -17.84 6.49 23.12
C ALA A 648 -18.19 5.19 22.34
N CYS A 649 -17.24 4.26 22.22
CA CYS A 649 -17.36 2.94 21.57
C CYS A 649 -17.21 1.77 22.55
N GLY A 650 -17.14 2.03 23.86
CA GLY A 650 -17.10 1.00 24.89
C GLY A 650 -15.82 0.18 25.01
N ASN A 651 -14.75 0.45 24.25
CA ASN A 651 -13.52 -0.35 24.31
C ASN A 651 -12.25 0.52 24.32
N THR A 652 -11.53 0.46 25.43
CA THR A 652 -10.14 0.93 25.57
C THR A 652 -9.21 -0.23 25.22
N ALA A 653 -8.30 -0.04 24.26
CA ALA A 653 -7.32 -1.04 23.89
C ALA A 653 -6.17 -1.15 24.90
N SER A 654 -5.69 0.00 25.42
CA SER A 654 -4.66 0.02 26.44
C SER A 654 -4.68 1.31 27.27
N VAL A 655 -4.18 1.20 28.51
CA VAL A 655 -3.89 2.34 29.40
C VAL A 655 -2.49 2.13 29.92
N THR A 656 -1.59 3.08 29.69
CA THR A 656 -0.19 3.03 30.12
C THR A 656 0.19 4.31 30.85
N LYS A 657 1.32 4.28 31.57
CA LYS A 657 1.93 5.46 32.20
C LYS A 657 3.44 5.46 31.98
N ASP A 658 4.04 6.64 31.97
CA ASP A 658 5.49 6.83 31.84
C ASP A 658 6.28 6.40 33.11
N PHE A 659 5.64 6.41 34.28
CA PHE A 659 6.26 6.07 35.56
C PHE A 659 6.20 4.56 35.89
N GLN A 660 7.35 3.99 36.25
CA GLN A 660 7.51 2.57 36.58
C GLN A 660 7.75 2.37 38.08
N GLY A 661 6.98 1.47 38.71
CA GLY A 661 7.09 1.15 40.14
C GLY A 661 6.12 1.92 41.04
N THR A 662 6.34 1.80 42.35
CA THR A 662 5.51 2.39 43.42
C THR A 662 6.29 3.31 44.37
N PHE A 663 7.61 3.42 44.25
CA PHE A 663 8.42 4.26 45.13
C PHE A 663 8.65 5.64 44.51
N PHE A 664 8.28 6.70 45.21
CA PHE A 664 8.43 8.09 44.77
C PHE A 664 9.47 8.81 45.65
N PRO A 665 10.46 9.51 45.06
CA PRO A 665 11.41 10.30 45.84
C PRO A 665 10.73 11.49 46.52
N ILE A 666 11.35 12.03 47.57
CA ILE A 666 10.93 13.29 48.21
C ILE A 666 10.79 14.40 47.16
N GLY A 667 9.69 15.17 47.23
CA GLY A 667 9.31 16.20 46.27
C GLY A 667 8.12 15.82 45.39
N THR A 668 7.86 16.62 44.34
CA THR A 668 6.73 16.40 43.42
C THR A 668 7.18 15.68 42.15
N THR A 669 6.59 14.52 41.87
CA THR A 669 6.78 13.75 40.64
C THR A 669 5.56 13.89 39.74
N LYS A 670 5.77 14.19 38.44
CA LYS A 670 4.71 14.20 37.42
C LYS A 670 4.65 12.85 36.72
N VAL A 671 3.47 12.25 36.65
CA VAL A 671 3.18 11.01 35.93
C VAL A 671 2.27 11.31 34.75
N THR A 672 2.67 10.87 33.55
CA THR A 672 1.87 11.01 32.31
C THR A 672 1.21 9.67 31.98
N TRP A 673 -0.12 9.68 31.93
CA TRP A 673 -0.95 8.56 31.49
C TRP A 673 -1.26 8.68 30.00
N THR A 674 -1.21 7.57 29.28
CA THR A 674 -1.58 7.46 27.86
C THR A 674 -2.69 6.42 27.72
N ILE A 675 -3.79 6.79 27.07
CA ILE A 675 -4.88 5.88 26.73
C ILE A 675 -4.86 5.61 25.23
N THR A 676 -5.15 4.37 24.82
CA THR A 676 -5.33 3.99 23.41
C THR A 676 -6.69 3.32 23.24
N ASP A 677 -7.49 3.75 22.26
CA ASP A 677 -8.75 3.07 21.91
C ASP A 677 -8.54 1.87 20.96
N ILE A 678 -9.58 1.08 20.71
CA ILE A 678 -9.52 -0.07 19.77
C ILE A 678 -9.25 0.33 18.31
N ASN A 679 -9.34 1.61 17.99
CA ASN A 679 -9.08 2.14 16.66
C ASN A 679 -7.65 2.70 16.53
N GLY A 680 -6.84 2.64 17.60
CA GLY A 680 -5.46 3.10 17.64
C GLY A 680 -5.30 4.60 17.92
N ASN A 681 -6.38 5.31 18.27
CA ASN A 681 -6.29 6.71 18.69
C ASN A 681 -5.73 6.80 20.12
N THR A 682 -4.95 7.85 20.41
CA THR A 682 -4.36 8.06 21.73
C THR A 682 -4.70 9.42 22.33
N ASP A 683 -4.82 9.48 23.66
CA ASP A 683 -4.94 10.71 24.45
C ASP A 683 -4.08 10.61 25.73
N THR A 684 -3.75 11.75 26.34
CA THR A 684 -2.83 11.80 27.50
C THR A 684 -3.34 12.70 28.63
N ALA A 685 -3.05 12.33 29.88
CA ALA A 685 -3.31 13.15 31.08
C ALA A 685 -2.15 13.10 32.08
N SER A 686 -2.08 14.09 32.97
CA SER A 686 -1.03 14.19 34.00
C SER A 686 -1.58 14.02 35.42
N GLN A 687 -0.86 13.30 36.29
CA GLN A 687 -1.09 13.15 37.73
C GLN A 687 0.16 13.58 38.52
N TYR A 688 0.00 14.27 39.65
CA TYR A 688 1.11 14.68 40.50
C TYR A 688 1.15 13.88 41.82
N VAL A 689 2.34 13.39 42.19
CA VAL A 689 2.60 12.72 43.47
C VAL A 689 3.61 13.55 44.27
N THR A 690 3.22 14.02 45.45
CA THR A 690 4.09 14.79 46.35
C THR A 690 4.45 13.96 47.57
N VAL A 691 5.75 13.73 47.78
CA VAL A 691 6.27 13.09 49.00
C VAL A 691 6.89 14.16 49.90
N ILE A 692 6.35 14.30 51.10
CA ILE A 692 6.76 15.28 52.11
C ILE A 692 7.70 14.60 53.10
N ASP A 693 8.89 15.15 53.30
CA ASP A 693 9.77 14.74 54.41
C ASP A 693 9.33 15.44 55.71
N ASN A 694 9.03 14.65 56.74
CA ASN A 694 8.69 15.17 58.07
C ASN A 694 9.56 14.57 59.18
N GLN A 695 10.61 13.84 58.84
CA GLN A 695 11.46 13.18 59.82
C GLN A 695 12.46 14.19 60.40
N PRO A 696 12.55 14.33 61.74
CA PRO A 696 13.53 15.21 62.35
C PRO A 696 14.95 14.64 62.13
N PRO A 697 15.96 15.50 61.89
CA PRO A 697 17.33 15.03 61.76
C PRO A 697 17.81 14.40 63.08
N THR A 698 18.51 13.26 62.98
CA THR A 698 19.18 12.61 64.11
C THR A 698 20.68 12.88 64.06
N ILE A 699 21.29 13.11 65.21
CA ILE A 699 22.75 13.23 65.38
C ILE A 699 23.20 12.06 66.25
N GLU A 700 24.03 11.18 65.70
CA GLU A 700 24.75 10.16 66.48
C GLU A 700 26.19 10.62 66.67
N ALA A 701 26.65 10.62 67.93
CA ALA A 701 28.05 10.85 68.25
C ALA A 701 28.86 9.60 67.90
N VAL A 702 29.93 9.78 67.14
CA VAL A 702 30.88 8.72 66.76
C VAL A 702 31.82 8.38 67.91
#